data_AF-B4LGF9-F1
#
_entry.id   AF-B4LGF9-F1
#
_cell.length_a   1.000
_cell.length_b   1.000
_cell.length_c   1.000
_cell.angle_alpha   90.00
_cell.angle_beta   90.00
_cell.angle_gamma   90.00
#
_symmetry.space_group_name_H-M   'P 1'
#
loop_
_entity.id
_entity.type
_entity.pdbx_description
1 polymer ?
#
loop_
_entity_poly.entity_id
_entity_poly.type
_entity_poly.pdbx_seq_one_letter_code
_entity_poly.pdbx_strand_id
1 'polypeptide(L)'
;MATHAEKDFFHLNVSVHKALKGIEGPLKSKHARSIIIIIHRSKEAQTFWSLITRQPIMENRFTAWKFCHLLHKVLREAHRCVIQQSQKHQKMILEIGKSWGHLQDDIGYCIKAYSKLLVTKINFHDKNRMYPGNLLISFAELAKASNKDLNYYFQLCVEIFDYLEDIIALQVAIFSSINTYRISSMTQQGQCRLAPLITLIQDSNPLYDISVRIMFKLHEKLPNDVLYGHRDRFSGIFPKLKLFYDNVRPLQYFNDLITVPQLPDQSPNFKSQVDFGSYVPPVVLVQSEPDPVVDDLIDTNFPNTEDNTDHVQQDHILNERINVLENMVEDKSDIIIQLKAKLDEWKHTYEGLEQSYKQDVLELQRSNTLLSNDLASAKEMIANIRMEKDDLELQLTNNPILMQKVVEEEEKQKLSSEKFNKLKVMYTQIRDEHINLLRQHSDHSKSLNKEKQLNSELLLQIKELNNEILKHNETIAADKNNNTQLLQEIEELKSQNTKLESTGKEIETKYEARINELTNEILKNNETIASDKTNSIKLLQEIEELKSQNSRLELIGKERETKYEARIHEKESENVDLSSKLNVLKATTIELDKIKFLLQEKEQKFAETENLLNIKNKEIIESLKKSEEKYQKLSTENEELQVNLKREFQALSKSFEETDVKLKQKEIELEELEASLSLLNDEKIVSTKLLTDTQQKQSQLEKDLLQALTRVDSITISNKQCEDNLQTMRKLTIQTVKEICASKLNDGAQQPLEFVPKLSSEIDTLLNKLAACNHISIDGCVEKIHDIIYLGYYFIELYEQCDIIYTTTTEIEKGQDVLNRVRSIWPDLLLLFEAVEHDDKNKQFDSLVKEIHRKLTELNALVQGILNNFENSVDLDKLIEVELKEMDAAIEEAASKIIDLLSKSRENDNKIKLEVNEKILEACTALMECIKVLILKSRVLQQEIVSSQKGNATANEFYKRNSQWSDGLISASKSVAKAANYLVEAANTAVNNDSGQNFELIVAAQEIAACTAQLVIASKVKANRNSQNLDNLTAASRNVTKATGVVVATVKDGNSRQEQQQDNDLRKLTPSQLKTMEMDIQVKVLELEQALQSQRFKLSAFRKEHYQKTEY
;
A
#
# COMPACT_ATOMS: atom_id res chain seq x y z
N MET A 1 -7.21 -55.60 15.93
CA MET A 1 -7.20 -54.18 16.36
C MET A 1 -6.62 -53.36 15.22
N ALA A 2 -7.09 -52.14 14.99
CA ALA A 2 -6.46 -51.25 14.00
C ALA A 2 -5.06 -50.83 14.46
N THR A 3 -4.09 -50.81 13.55
CA THR A 3 -2.71 -50.41 13.86
C THR A 3 -2.61 -48.92 14.20
N HIS A 4 -1.53 -48.51 14.87
CA HIS A 4 -1.31 -47.10 15.22
C HIS A 4 -1.24 -46.22 13.96
N ALA A 5 -0.65 -46.73 12.87
CA ALA A 5 -0.58 -46.08 11.57
C ALA A 5 -1.96 -45.95 10.87
N GLU A 6 -2.83 -46.96 10.97
CA GLU A 6 -4.21 -46.87 10.45
C GLU A 6 -5.03 -45.79 11.17
N LYS A 7 -4.86 -45.67 12.49
CA LYS A 7 -5.48 -44.59 13.28
C LYS A 7 -4.96 -43.23 12.81
N ASP A 8 -3.65 -43.06 12.67
CA ASP A 8 -3.06 -41.80 12.17
C ASP A 8 -3.53 -41.46 10.75
N PHE A 9 -3.61 -42.43 9.84
CA PHE A 9 -4.16 -42.24 8.50
C PHE A 9 -5.62 -41.73 8.54
N PHE A 10 -6.46 -42.34 9.39
CA PHE A 10 -7.85 -41.95 9.56
C PHE A 10 -7.97 -40.53 10.15
N HIS A 11 -7.26 -40.22 11.23
CA HIS A 11 -7.28 -38.88 11.84
C HIS A 11 -6.74 -37.80 10.90
N LEU A 12 -5.68 -38.09 10.15
CA LEU A 12 -5.11 -37.18 9.14
C LEU A 12 -6.12 -36.90 8.02
N ASN A 13 -6.75 -37.93 7.46
CA ASN A 13 -7.79 -37.79 6.43
C ASN A 13 -8.98 -36.95 6.94
N VAL A 14 -9.49 -37.24 8.13
CA VAL A 14 -10.58 -36.49 8.77
C VAL A 14 -10.21 -35.03 9.01
N SER A 15 -8.99 -34.72 9.45
CA SER A 15 -8.53 -33.34 9.64
C SER A 15 -8.26 -32.61 8.31
N VAL A 16 -7.66 -33.26 7.29
CA VAL A 16 -7.46 -32.67 5.95
C VAL A 16 -8.81 -32.29 5.33
N HIS A 17 -9.79 -33.21 5.34
CA HIS A 17 -11.10 -32.94 4.78
C HIS A 17 -11.88 -31.86 5.56
N LYS A 18 -11.75 -31.81 6.89
CA LYS A 18 -12.36 -30.74 7.72
C LYS A 18 -11.67 -29.38 7.57
N ALA A 19 -10.38 -29.35 7.27
CA ALA A 19 -9.60 -28.13 6.99
C ALA A 19 -9.92 -27.54 5.62
N LEU A 20 -10.02 -28.38 4.58
CA LEU A 20 -10.10 -27.96 3.17
C LEU A 20 -11.52 -27.86 2.59
N LYS A 21 -12.54 -27.76 3.44
CA LYS A 21 -13.94 -27.53 3.02
C LYS A 21 -14.06 -26.25 2.17
N GLY A 22 -14.65 -26.38 0.98
CA GLY A 22 -14.82 -25.33 -0.04
C GLY A 22 -15.84 -24.22 0.25
N ILE A 23 -16.10 -23.92 1.52
CA ILE A 23 -16.92 -22.79 1.98
C ILE A 23 -16.00 -21.60 2.24
N GLU A 24 -16.44 -20.36 1.98
CA GLU A 24 -15.68 -19.16 2.36
C GLU A 24 -15.72 -18.95 3.88
N GLY A 25 -14.66 -19.40 4.56
CA GLY A 25 -14.50 -19.29 6.01
C GLY A 25 -13.15 -19.86 6.45
N PRO A 26 -12.60 -19.38 7.58
CA PRO A 26 -11.18 -19.54 7.92
C PRO A 26 -10.75 -21.00 8.09
N LEU A 27 -9.45 -21.22 7.87
CA LEU A 27 -8.79 -22.50 8.14
C LEU A 27 -8.84 -22.76 9.65
N LYS A 28 -9.55 -23.82 10.08
CA LYS A 28 -9.74 -24.12 11.51
C LYS A 28 -8.44 -24.61 12.15
N SER A 29 -7.84 -23.81 13.04
CA SER A 29 -6.54 -24.08 13.67
C SER A 29 -6.38 -25.52 14.14
N LYS A 30 -7.33 -26.05 14.93
CA LYS A 30 -7.27 -27.42 15.47
C LYS A 30 -7.10 -28.52 14.41
N HIS A 31 -7.59 -28.33 13.20
CA HIS A 31 -7.39 -29.30 12.11
C HIS A 31 -6.03 -29.13 11.43
N ALA A 32 -5.55 -27.90 11.23
CA ALA A 32 -4.19 -27.65 10.77
C ALA A 32 -3.15 -28.17 11.79
N ARG A 33 -3.33 -27.88 13.09
CA ARG A 33 -2.49 -28.33 14.20
C ARG A 33 -2.48 -29.87 14.30
N SER A 34 -3.63 -30.52 14.18
CA SER A 34 -3.76 -31.99 14.10
C SER A 34 -2.96 -32.58 12.94
N ILE A 35 -3.00 -31.96 11.74
CA ILE A 35 -2.22 -32.40 10.57
C ILE A 35 -0.72 -32.26 10.84
N ILE A 36 -0.28 -31.11 11.37
CA ILE A 36 1.11 -30.82 11.71
C ILE A 36 1.66 -31.83 12.73
N ILE A 37 0.90 -32.12 13.80
CA ILE A 37 1.29 -33.09 14.84
C ILE A 37 1.42 -34.50 14.26
N ILE A 38 0.46 -34.97 13.44
CA ILE A 38 0.52 -36.32 12.85
C ILE A 38 1.73 -36.44 11.90
N ILE A 39 2.00 -35.44 11.07
CA ILE A 39 3.18 -35.42 10.19
C ILE A 39 4.49 -35.37 10.99
N HIS A 40 4.51 -34.65 12.13
CA HIS A 40 5.67 -34.62 13.01
C HIS A 40 5.90 -35.97 13.72
N ARG A 41 4.83 -36.69 14.08
CA ARG A 41 4.90 -38.03 14.68
C ARG A 41 5.33 -39.09 13.67
N SER A 42 4.73 -39.12 12.48
CA SER A 42 5.07 -40.07 11.41
C SER A 42 6.45 -39.83 10.80
N LYS A 43 6.93 -38.57 10.84
CA LYS A 43 8.13 -38.10 10.14
C LYS A 43 8.07 -38.31 8.62
N GLU A 44 6.84 -38.34 8.07
CA GLU A 44 6.56 -38.54 6.65
C GLU A 44 5.39 -37.64 6.18
N ALA A 45 5.55 -37.01 5.02
CA ALA A 45 4.53 -36.19 4.35
C ALA A 45 3.88 -36.86 3.12
N GLN A 46 4.38 -38.01 2.65
CA GLN A 46 3.84 -38.76 1.51
C GLN A 46 2.33 -39.03 1.67
N THR A 47 1.91 -39.42 2.88
CA THR A 47 0.49 -39.67 3.23
C THR A 47 -0.34 -38.39 3.19
N PHE A 48 0.20 -37.27 3.66
CA PHE A 48 -0.45 -35.95 3.53
C PHE A 48 -0.62 -35.57 2.06
N TRP A 49 0.43 -35.67 1.24
CA TRP A 49 0.37 -35.37 -0.19
C TRP A 49 -0.63 -36.26 -0.95
N SER A 50 -0.70 -37.55 -0.62
CA SER A 50 -1.69 -38.50 -1.17
C SER A 50 -3.15 -38.14 -0.81
N LEU A 51 -3.38 -37.51 0.34
CA LEU A 51 -4.70 -37.01 0.75
C LEU A 51 -5.03 -35.65 0.12
N ILE A 52 -4.02 -34.78 -0.07
CA ILE A 52 -4.13 -33.49 -0.78
C ILE A 52 -4.53 -33.69 -2.24
N THR A 53 -3.87 -34.61 -2.97
CA THR A 53 -4.20 -34.93 -4.38
C THR A 53 -5.61 -35.50 -4.59
N ARG A 54 -6.33 -35.84 -3.52
CA ARG A 54 -7.72 -36.32 -3.54
C ARG A 54 -8.76 -35.25 -3.17
N GLN A 55 -8.33 -34.03 -2.84
CA GLN A 55 -9.26 -32.92 -2.56
C GLN A 55 -9.60 -32.14 -3.85
N PRO A 56 -10.80 -31.53 -3.95
CA PRO A 56 -11.27 -30.79 -5.14
C PRO A 56 -10.61 -29.40 -5.30
N ILE A 57 -9.27 -29.38 -5.32
CA ILE A 57 -8.43 -28.16 -5.36
C ILE A 57 -8.55 -27.42 -6.70
N MET A 58 -8.79 -28.15 -7.80
CA MET A 58 -9.01 -27.55 -9.13
C MET A 58 -10.47 -27.14 -9.38
N GLU A 59 -11.40 -27.54 -8.51
CA GLU A 59 -12.84 -27.28 -8.66
C GLU A 59 -13.34 -26.14 -7.77
N ASN A 60 -12.74 -25.95 -6.59
CA ASN A 60 -13.19 -24.96 -5.61
C ASN A 60 -12.07 -24.01 -5.14
N ARG A 61 -12.22 -22.72 -5.44
CA ARG A 61 -11.25 -21.67 -5.11
C ARG A 61 -10.95 -21.55 -3.61
N PHE A 62 -11.93 -21.79 -2.73
CA PHE A 62 -11.71 -21.73 -1.28
C PHE A 62 -11.03 -22.99 -0.72
N THR A 63 -11.20 -24.15 -1.37
CA THR A 63 -10.39 -25.34 -1.13
C THR A 63 -8.94 -25.09 -1.57
N ALA A 64 -8.71 -24.47 -2.74
CA ALA A 64 -7.36 -24.09 -3.19
C ALA A 64 -6.69 -23.05 -2.29
N TRP A 65 -7.41 -21.99 -1.91
CA TRP A 65 -6.93 -20.96 -1.00
C TRP A 65 -6.51 -21.52 0.37
N LYS A 66 -7.37 -22.36 0.97
CA LYS A 66 -7.05 -23.03 2.24
C LYS A 66 -6.01 -24.13 2.10
N PHE A 67 -5.86 -24.75 0.94
CA PHE A 67 -4.73 -25.63 0.66
C PHE A 67 -3.41 -24.85 0.69
N CYS A 68 -3.33 -23.68 0.04
CA CYS A 68 -2.15 -22.83 0.08
C CYS A 68 -1.79 -22.42 1.52
N HIS A 69 -2.77 -21.95 2.31
CA HIS A 69 -2.55 -21.60 3.71
C HIS A 69 -2.16 -22.81 4.58
N LEU A 70 -2.85 -23.95 4.45
CA LEU A 70 -2.53 -25.17 5.18
C LEU A 70 -1.12 -25.66 4.85
N LEU A 71 -0.75 -25.69 3.58
CA LEU A 71 0.59 -26.06 3.13
C LEU A 71 1.64 -25.10 3.69
N HIS A 72 1.35 -23.80 3.78
CA HIS A 72 2.28 -22.84 4.38
C HIS A 72 2.55 -23.17 5.86
N LYS A 73 1.49 -23.38 6.67
CA LYS A 73 1.65 -23.79 8.08
C LYS A 73 2.35 -25.15 8.22
N VAL A 74 2.07 -26.10 7.33
CA VAL A 74 2.70 -27.43 7.33
C VAL A 74 4.19 -27.38 6.93
N LEU A 75 4.57 -26.53 5.96
CA LEU A 75 5.99 -26.27 5.64
C LEU A 75 6.73 -25.51 6.76
N ARG A 76 6.00 -24.75 7.59
CA ARG A 76 6.55 -23.92 8.66
C ARG A 76 6.72 -24.65 10.00
N GLU A 77 5.73 -25.43 10.40
CA GLU A 77 5.62 -26.01 11.76
C GLU A 77 5.85 -27.53 11.82
N ALA A 78 5.75 -28.28 10.71
CA ALA A 78 5.92 -29.73 10.73
C ALA A 78 7.39 -30.17 10.58
N HIS A 79 7.67 -31.46 10.78
CA HIS A 79 9.02 -32.01 10.75
C HIS A 79 9.72 -31.75 9.38
N ARG A 80 11.01 -31.42 9.41
CA ARG A 80 11.84 -31.01 8.24
C ARG A 80 11.75 -31.90 6.98
N CYS A 81 11.33 -33.16 7.11
CA CYS A 81 11.05 -34.04 5.97
C CYS A 81 9.98 -33.49 5.01
N VAL A 82 9.02 -32.68 5.49
CA VAL A 82 7.95 -32.11 4.64
C VAL A 82 8.56 -31.32 3.49
N ILE A 83 9.50 -30.43 3.78
CA ILE A 83 10.13 -29.55 2.80
C ILE A 83 10.82 -30.38 1.70
N GLN A 84 11.57 -31.41 2.08
CA GLN A 84 12.28 -32.30 1.17
C GLN A 84 11.35 -33.15 0.30
N GLN A 85 10.25 -33.67 0.88
CA GLN A 85 9.27 -34.46 0.12
C GLN A 85 8.40 -33.57 -0.80
N SER A 86 8.13 -32.32 -0.39
CA SER A 86 7.33 -31.35 -1.16
C SER A 86 8.01 -30.87 -2.45
N GLN A 87 9.33 -31.06 -2.60
CA GLN A 87 10.07 -30.73 -3.84
C GLN A 87 9.43 -31.37 -5.08
N LYS A 88 8.92 -32.60 -4.96
CA LYS A 88 8.27 -33.35 -6.05
C LYS A 88 6.96 -32.70 -6.52
N HIS A 89 6.35 -31.85 -5.69
CA HIS A 89 5.02 -31.27 -5.91
C HIS A 89 5.04 -29.82 -6.40
N GLN A 90 6.21 -29.18 -6.58
CA GLN A 90 6.32 -27.79 -7.05
C GLN A 90 5.50 -27.51 -8.32
N LYS A 91 5.53 -28.41 -9.32
CA LYS A 91 4.79 -28.25 -10.58
C LYS A 91 3.28 -28.17 -10.36
N MET A 92 2.73 -29.10 -9.58
CA MET A 92 1.31 -29.13 -9.19
C MET A 92 0.90 -27.83 -8.48
N ILE A 93 1.72 -27.31 -7.57
CA ILE A 93 1.45 -26.05 -6.86
C ILE A 93 1.37 -24.89 -7.87
N LEU A 94 2.34 -24.76 -8.79
CA LEU A 94 2.32 -23.72 -9.82
C LEU A 94 1.17 -23.89 -10.82
N GLU A 95 0.76 -25.11 -11.12
CA GLU A 95 -0.38 -25.40 -12.00
C GLU A 95 -1.71 -24.96 -11.37
N ILE A 96 -1.93 -25.23 -10.07
CA ILE A 96 -3.06 -24.68 -9.30
C ILE A 96 -3.07 -23.15 -9.38
N GLY A 97 -1.93 -22.51 -9.13
CA GLY A 97 -1.77 -21.05 -9.21
C GLY A 97 -2.04 -20.48 -10.60
N LYS A 98 -1.63 -21.18 -11.67
CA LYS A 98 -1.93 -20.78 -13.06
C LYS A 98 -3.42 -20.91 -13.37
N SER A 99 -4.04 -22.06 -13.10
CA SER A 99 -5.44 -22.31 -13.43
C SER A 99 -6.39 -21.32 -12.77
N TRP A 100 -6.26 -21.08 -11.46
CA TRP A 100 -7.05 -20.05 -10.79
C TRP A 100 -6.67 -18.64 -11.25
N GLY A 101 -5.38 -18.38 -11.49
CA GLY A 101 -4.87 -17.12 -12.01
C GLY A 101 -5.26 -16.76 -13.46
N HIS A 102 -5.94 -17.65 -14.20
CA HIS A 102 -6.51 -17.37 -15.53
C HIS A 102 -7.97 -16.90 -15.47
N LEU A 103 -8.68 -17.13 -14.37
CA LEU A 103 -10.12 -16.81 -14.25
C LEU A 103 -10.40 -15.32 -13.92
N GLN A 104 -9.35 -14.51 -13.75
CA GLN A 104 -9.38 -13.08 -13.45
C GLN A 104 -10.20 -12.66 -12.22
N ASP A 105 -10.49 -13.58 -11.29
CA ASP A 105 -11.11 -13.25 -10.00
C ASP A 105 -10.06 -12.88 -8.95
N ASP A 106 -10.40 -11.95 -8.03
CA ASP A 106 -9.48 -11.45 -7.01
C ASP A 106 -8.85 -12.57 -6.16
N ILE A 107 -9.62 -13.62 -5.84
CA ILE A 107 -9.13 -14.79 -5.10
C ILE A 107 -8.22 -15.65 -5.98
N GLY A 108 -8.49 -15.76 -7.29
CA GLY A 108 -7.60 -16.41 -8.25
C GLY A 108 -6.24 -15.74 -8.36
N TYR A 109 -6.19 -14.40 -8.34
CA TYR A 109 -4.92 -13.65 -8.22
C TYR A 109 -4.20 -13.92 -6.89
N CYS A 110 -4.93 -13.99 -5.76
CA CYS A 110 -4.35 -14.37 -4.48
C CYS A 110 -3.77 -15.80 -4.49
N ILE A 111 -4.51 -16.78 -5.04
CA ILE A 111 -4.05 -18.17 -5.18
C ILE A 111 -2.80 -18.25 -6.08
N LYS A 112 -2.76 -17.49 -7.19
CA LYS A 112 -1.61 -17.39 -8.08
C LYS A 112 -0.35 -16.89 -7.35
N ALA A 113 -0.48 -15.80 -6.59
CA ALA A 113 0.61 -15.24 -5.80
C ALA A 113 1.07 -16.21 -4.70
N TYR A 114 0.14 -16.82 -3.96
CA TYR A 114 0.48 -17.76 -2.88
C TYR A 114 1.13 -19.04 -3.41
N SER A 115 0.67 -19.54 -4.56
CA SER A 115 1.28 -20.70 -5.23
C SER A 115 2.73 -20.43 -5.67
N LYS A 116 3.04 -19.20 -6.10
CA LYS A 116 4.43 -18.78 -6.37
C LYS A 116 5.23 -18.77 -5.06
N LEU A 117 4.77 -18.03 -4.05
CA LEU A 117 5.44 -17.89 -2.75
C LEU A 117 5.75 -19.25 -2.09
N LEU A 118 4.83 -20.21 -2.14
CA LEU A 118 5.03 -21.55 -1.59
C LEU A 118 6.17 -22.30 -2.29
N VAL A 119 6.30 -22.14 -3.61
CA VAL A 119 7.40 -22.71 -4.37
C VAL A 119 8.70 -21.93 -4.17
N THR A 120 8.65 -20.62 -3.95
CA THR A 120 9.80 -19.81 -3.51
C THR A 120 10.32 -20.29 -2.15
N LYS A 121 9.45 -20.52 -1.15
CA LYS A 121 9.82 -21.13 0.15
C LYS A 121 10.44 -22.53 -0.03
N ILE A 122 9.81 -23.40 -0.82
CA ILE A 122 10.30 -24.76 -1.08
C ILE A 122 11.69 -24.75 -1.73
N ASN A 123 11.95 -23.87 -2.69
CA ASN A 123 13.27 -23.71 -3.32
C ASN A 123 14.31 -23.07 -2.39
N PHE A 124 13.92 -22.06 -1.60
CA PHE A 124 14.78 -21.41 -0.61
C PHE A 124 15.37 -22.44 0.37
N HIS A 125 14.55 -23.34 0.92
CA HIS A 125 15.03 -24.36 1.86
C HIS A 125 15.78 -25.55 1.21
N ASP A 126 15.65 -25.81 -0.10
CA ASP A 126 16.47 -26.85 -0.76
C ASP A 126 17.92 -26.40 -0.92
N LYS A 127 18.11 -25.12 -1.25
CA LYS A 127 19.42 -24.46 -1.28
C LYS A 127 19.95 -24.26 0.15
N ASN A 128 19.17 -23.59 0.99
CA ASN A 128 19.56 -23.13 2.31
C ASN A 128 19.11 -24.11 3.40
N ARG A 129 19.58 -25.36 3.31
CA ARG A 129 19.14 -26.50 4.15
C ARG A 129 19.35 -26.34 5.67
N MET A 130 20.08 -25.32 6.08
CA MET A 130 20.30 -24.97 7.49
C MET A 130 19.10 -24.20 8.10
N TYR A 131 18.24 -23.60 7.27
CA TYR A 131 17.06 -22.88 7.75
C TYR A 131 15.94 -23.86 8.14
N PRO A 132 15.52 -23.89 9.42
CA PRO A 132 14.30 -24.60 9.81
C PRO A 132 13.06 -23.96 9.17
N GLY A 133 11.95 -24.70 9.07
CA GLY A 133 10.74 -24.25 8.36
C GLY A 133 10.13 -22.94 8.88
N ASN A 134 10.34 -22.65 10.17
CA ASN A 134 9.93 -21.41 10.86
C ASN A 134 10.91 -20.23 10.67
N LEU A 135 11.99 -20.42 9.90
CA LEU A 135 13.02 -19.44 9.54
C LEU A 135 13.82 -18.85 10.73
N LEU A 136 13.65 -19.36 11.94
CA LEU A 136 14.40 -18.93 13.12
C LEU A 136 15.78 -19.61 13.15
N ILE A 137 16.82 -18.86 12.84
CA ILE A 137 18.23 -19.26 12.98
C ILE A 137 19.02 -18.05 13.50
N SER A 138 19.93 -18.24 14.46
CA SER A 138 20.74 -17.12 14.93
C SER A 138 21.81 -16.75 13.90
N PHE A 139 22.16 -15.46 13.83
CA PHE A 139 23.22 -15.00 12.93
C PHE A 139 24.59 -15.64 13.25
N ALA A 140 24.80 -16.06 14.51
CA ALA A 140 25.99 -16.78 14.94
C ALA A 140 26.05 -18.23 14.40
N GLU A 141 24.90 -18.92 14.31
CA GLU A 141 24.81 -20.24 13.67
C GLU A 141 24.98 -20.13 12.15
N LEU A 142 24.33 -19.12 11.53
CA LEU A 142 24.50 -18.82 10.11
C LEU A 142 25.97 -18.53 9.77
N ALA A 143 26.68 -17.78 10.62
CA ALA A 143 28.10 -17.46 10.43
C ALA A 143 29.07 -18.62 10.69
N LYS A 144 28.64 -19.64 11.45
CA LYS A 144 29.38 -20.92 11.56
C LYS A 144 29.12 -21.78 10.31
N ALA A 145 27.87 -21.90 9.88
CA ALA A 145 27.47 -22.75 8.77
C ALA A 145 27.95 -22.24 7.39
N SER A 146 28.11 -20.93 7.22
CA SER A 146 28.61 -20.31 5.97
C SER A 146 30.12 -20.43 5.76
N ASN A 147 30.89 -20.92 6.74
CA ASN A 147 32.36 -20.92 6.73
C ASN A 147 33.00 -19.54 6.41
N LYS A 148 32.27 -18.43 6.64
CA LYS A 148 32.63 -17.06 6.25
C LYS A 148 32.69 -16.79 4.74
N ASP A 149 32.13 -17.64 3.88
CA ASP A 149 32.05 -17.36 2.44
C ASP A 149 31.13 -16.17 2.14
N LEU A 150 31.70 -15.12 1.54
CA LEU A 150 30.98 -13.92 1.14
C LEU A 150 30.05 -14.16 -0.06
N ASN A 151 30.35 -15.15 -0.92
CA ASN A 151 29.49 -15.48 -2.06
C ASN A 151 28.18 -16.11 -1.59
N TYR A 152 28.25 -17.02 -0.61
CA TYR A 152 27.08 -17.55 0.09
C TYR A 152 26.21 -16.44 0.67
N TYR A 153 26.79 -15.47 1.39
CA TYR A 153 26.04 -14.32 1.92
C TYR A 153 25.41 -13.45 0.83
N PHE A 154 26.15 -13.16 -0.24
CA PHE A 154 25.71 -12.33 -1.36
C PHE A 154 24.51 -12.95 -2.09
N GLN A 155 24.55 -14.27 -2.32
CA GLN A 155 23.47 -15.04 -2.93
C GLN A 155 22.28 -15.24 -1.99
N LEU A 156 22.52 -15.57 -0.71
CA LEU A 156 21.48 -15.70 0.30
C LEU A 156 20.68 -14.40 0.48
N CYS A 157 21.34 -13.24 0.39
CA CYS A 157 20.67 -11.94 0.44
C CYS A 157 19.68 -11.76 -0.73
N VAL A 158 20.07 -12.12 -1.96
CA VAL A 158 19.20 -12.12 -3.14
C VAL A 158 17.99 -13.05 -2.94
N GLU A 159 18.21 -14.26 -2.42
CA GLU A 159 17.15 -15.24 -2.23
C GLU A 159 16.17 -14.87 -1.09
N ILE A 160 16.64 -14.15 -0.08
CA ILE A 160 15.79 -13.53 0.95
C ILE A 160 14.96 -12.38 0.34
N PHE A 161 15.53 -11.58 -0.55
CA PHE A 161 14.79 -10.52 -1.25
C PHE A 161 13.72 -11.07 -2.20
N ASP A 162 14.02 -12.13 -2.96
CA ASP A 162 13.04 -12.81 -3.82
C ASP A 162 11.84 -13.35 -3.01
N TYR A 163 12.10 -13.89 -1.81
CA TYR A 163 11.08 -14.38 -0.88
C TYR A 163 10.27 -13.20 -0.28
N LEU A 164 10.92 -12.14 0.19
CA LEU A 164 10.24 -10.95 0.73
C LEU A 164 9.37 -10.25 -0.34
N GLU A 165 9.83 -10.16 -1.58
CA GLU A 165 9.05 -9.63 -2.70
C GLU A 165 7.80 -10.48 -3.00
N ASP A 166 7.89 -11.81 -2.93
CA ASP A 166 6.73 -12.69 -3.08
C ASP A 166 5.73 -12.61 -1.89
N ILE A 167 6.22 -12.38 -0.67
CA ILE A 167 5.36 -12.07 0.49
C ILE A 167 4.63 -10.74 0.24
N ILE A 168 5.34 -9.71 -0.21
CA ILE A 168 4.79 -8.38 -0.51
C ILE A 168 3.76 -8.46 -1.65
N ALA A 169 4.03 -9.23 -2.71
CA ALA A 169 3.08 -9.44 -3.80
C ALA A 169 1.79 -10.13 -3.34
N LEU A 170 1.88 -11.13 -2.45
CA LEU A 170 0.72 -11.81 -1.91
C LEU A 170 -0.12 -10.92 -0.97
N GLN A 171 0.50 -10.14 -0.08
CA GLN A 171 -0.28 -9.27 0.81
C GLN A 171 -0.99 -8.15 0.03
N VAL A 172 -0.37 -7.58 -1.02
CA VAL A 172 -1.05 -6.63 -1.93
C VAL A 172 -2.28 -7.28 -2.59
N ALA A 173 -2.17 -8.52 -3.07
CA ALA A 173 -3.31 -9.24 -3.65
C ALA A 173 -4.42 -9.48 -2.60
N ILE A 174 -4.08 -9.89 -1.38
CA ILE A 174 -5.04 -10.10 -0.29
C ILE A 174 -5.78 -8.80 0.05
N PHE A 175 -5.05 -7.70 0.28
CA PHE A 175 -5.67 -6.40 0.59
C PHE A 175 -6.51 -5.87 -0.56
N SER A 176 -6.07 -6.02 -1.81
CA SER A 176 -6.89 -5.70 -2.99
C SER A 176 -8.20 -6.48 -2.98
N SER A 177 -8.16 -7.80 -2.78
CA SER A 177 -9.35 -8.67 -2.71
C SER A 177 -10.33 -8.36 -1.56
N ILE A 178 -9.91 -7.55 -0.58
CA ILE A 178 -10.72 -7.13 0.57
C ILE A 178 -11.26 -5.73 0.35
N ASN A 179 -10.43 -4.81 -0.14
CA ASN A 179 -10.78 -3.41 -0.38
C ASN A 179 -11.79 -3.27 -1.54
N THR A 180 -11.64 -4.04 -2.63
CA THR A 180 -12.58 -4.06 -3.77
C THR A 180 -14.04 -4.33 -3.35
N TYR A 181 -14.23 -5.13 -2.30
CA TYR A 181 -15.55 -5.52 -1.79
C TYR A 181 -15.87 -4.97 -0.39
N ARG A 182 -14.99 -4.11 0.18
CA ARG A 182 -15.06 -3.56 1.55
C ARG A 182 -15.39 -4.61 2.64
N ILE A 183 -14.76 -5.78 2.57
CA ILE A 183 -15.05 -6.90 3.48
C ILE A 183 -14.46 -6.61 4.88
N SER A 184 -15.31 -6.51 5.90
CA SER A 184 -14.85 -6.32 7.28
C SER A 184 -14.03 -7.52 7.79
N SER A 185 -12.93 -7.23 8.46
CA SER A 185 -11.99 -8.20 9.06
C SER A 185 -12.63 -9.11 10.10
N MET A 186 -13.71 -8.67 10.74
CA MET A 186 -14.46 -9.44 11.74
C MET A 186 -15.46 -10.44 11.12
N THR A 187 -15.70 -10.37 9.81
CA THR A 187 -16.58 -11.33 9.11
C THR A 187 -15.86 -12.65 8.84
N GLN A 188 -16.61 -13.75 8.80
CA GLN A 188 -16.06 -15.08 8.47
C GLN A 188 -15.38 -15.11 7.08
N GLN A 189 -15.84 -14.29 6.14
CA GLN A 189 -15.23 -14.12 4.81
C GLN A 189 -13.93 -13.31 4.87
N GLY A 190 -13.91 -12.20 5.62
CA GLY A 190 -12.71 -11.41 5.89
C GLY A 190 -11.62 -12.24 6.54
N GLN A 191 -11.94 -12.96 7.61
CA GLN A 191 -11.03 -13.90 8.28
C GLN A 191 -10.50 -14.99 7.34
N CYS A 192 -11.31 -15.49 6.40
CA CYS A 192 -10.86 -16.46 5.40
C CYS A 192 -9.73 -15.91 4.52
N ARG A 193 -9.82 -14.63 4.12
CA ARG A 193 -8.83 -13.93 3.27
C ARG A 193 -7.64 -13.40 4.07
N LEU A 194 -7.86 -12.95 5.30
CA LEU A 194 -6.85 -12.33 6.19
C LEU A 194 -5.96 -13.33 6.95
N ALA A 195 -6.47 -14.50 7.36
CA ALA A 195 -5.72 -15.42 8.22
C ALA A 195 -4.31 -15.82 7.69
N PRO A 196 -4.07 -15.96 6.37
CA PRO A 196 -2.72 -16.16 5.83
C PRO A 196 -1.71 -15.08 6.19
N LEU A 197 -2.13 -13.82 6.39
CA LEU A 197 -1.22 -12.71 6.72
C LEU A 197 -0.44 -12.96 8.03
N ILE A 198 -1.00 -13.76 8.96
CA ILE A 198 -0.29 -14.22 10.17
C ILE A 198 0.98 -14.98 9.77
N THR A 199 0.86 -15.94 8.85
CA THR A 199 2.01 -16.71 8.34
C THR A 199 2.99 -15.85 7.52
N LEU A 200 2.51 -14.77 6.88
CA LEU A 200 3.36 -13.85 6.14
C LEU A 200 4.17 -12.94 7.07
N ILE A 201 3.60 -12.46 8.17
CA ILE A 201 4.32 -11.71 9.22
C ILE A 201 5.35 -12.64 9.91
N GLN A 202 4.93 -13.85 10.27
CA GLN A 202 5.79 -14.86 10.89
C GLN A 202 7.01 -15.29 10.06
N ASP A 203 6.94 -15.20 8.73
CA ASP A 203 8.08 -15.51 7.84
C ASP A 203 8.86 -14.25 7.42
N SER A 204 8.19 -13.13 7.14
CA SER A 204 8.88 -11.89 6.72
C SER A 204 9.72 -11.26 7.83
N ASN A 205 9.35 -11.39 9.10
CA ASN A 205 10.11 -10.79 10.20
C ASN A 205 11.52 -11.40 10.38
N PRO A 206 11.72 -12.73 10.49
CA PRO A 206 13.06 -13.31 10.54
C PRO A 206 13.84 -13.12 9.22
N LEU A 207 13.16 -13.12 8.06
CA LEU A 207 13.79 -12.78 6.78
C LEU A 207 14.32 -11.34 6.78
N TYR A 208 13.56 -10.38 7.33
CA TYR A 208 13.98 -8.99 7.49
C TYR A 208 15.20 -8.87 8.40
N ASP A 209 15.15 -9.39 9.63
CA ASP A 209 16.27 -9.36 10.58
C ASP A 209 17.57 -9.89 9.97
N ILE A 210 17.49 -11.08 9.38
CA ILE A 210 18.63 -11.72 8.74
C ILE A 210 19.10 -10.91 7.53
N SER A 211 18.20 -10.34 6.71
CA SER A 211 18.60 -9.51 5.58
C SER A 211 19.39 -8.26 6.00
N VAL A 212 18.98 -7.60 7.08
CA VAL A 212 19.69 -6.43 7.63
C VAL A 212 21.08 -6.83 8.13
N ARG A 213 21.19 -7.92 8.90
CA ARG A 213 22.48 -8.42 9.40
C ARG A 213 23.42 -8.87 8.27
N ILE A 214 22.89 -9.51 7.22
CA ILE A 214 23.68 -9.88 6.02
C ILE A 214 24.13 -8.62 5.26
N MET A 215 23.26 -7.63 5.07
CA MET A 215 23.60 -6.39 4.37
C MET A 215 24.75 -5.63 5.05
N PHE A 216 24.69 -5.45 6.37
CA PHE A 216 25.81 -4.90 7.14
C PHE A 216 27.08 -5.76 7.02
N LYS A 217 26.96 -7.10 7.08
CA LYS A 217 28.13 -8.00 6.98
C LYS A 217 28.79 -8.01 5.59
N LEU A 218 28.01 -7.80 4.53
CA LEU A 218 28.54 -7.60 3.18
C LEU A 218 29.22 -6.23 3.07
N HIS A 219 28.62 -5.17 3.61
CA HIS A 219 29.21 -3.83 3.64
C HIS A 219 30.50 -3.72 4.48
N GLU A 220 30.72 -4.60 5.46
CA GLU A 220 31.97 -4.74 6.21
C GLU A 220 33.14 -5.30 5.35
N LYS A 221 32.85 -5.86 4.17
CA LYS A 221 33.81 -6.70 3.41
C LYS A 221 33.85 -6.47 1.89
N LEU A 222 32.88 -5.77 1.30
CA LEU A 222 32.82 -5.51 -0.14
C LEU A 222 32.70 -3.99 -0.44
N PRO A 223 33.24 -3.50 -1.57
CA PRO A 223 33.10 -2.10 -1.97
C PRO A 223 31.64 -1.67 -2.14
N ASN A 224 31.36 -0.39 -1.85
CA ASN A 224 30.01 0.16 -1.93
C ASN A 224 29.32 -0.06 -3.30
N ASP A 225 30.06 0.00 -4.40
CA ASP A 225 29.49 -0.07 -5.75
C ASP A 225 28.98 -1.48 -6.09
N VAL A 226 29.67 -2.52 -5.61
CA VAL A 226 29.28 -3.94 -5.80
C VAL A 226 27.92 -4.23 -5.15
N LEU A 227 27.62 -3.57 -4.03
CA LEU A 227 26.37 -3.74 -3.27
C LEU A 227 25.27 -2.74 -3.66
N TYR A 228 25.43 -1.99 -4.76
CA TYR A 228 24.42 -1.02 -5.20
C TYR A 228 23.06 -1.68 -5.46
N GLY A 229 23.01 -2.77 -6.23
CA GLY A 229 21.75 -3.48 -6.54
C GLY A 229 21.08 -4.08 -5.29
N HIS A 230 21.85 -4.54 -4.31
CA HIS A 230 21.32 -5.04 -3.04
C HIS A 230 20.69 -3.94 -2.20
N ARG A 231 21.33 -2.76 -2.12
CA ARG A 231 20.74 -1.58 -1.45
C ARG A 231 19.49 -1.08 -2.17
N ASP A 232 19.50 -1.04 -3.49
CA ASP A 232 18.37 -0.60 -4.31
C ASP A 232 17.14 -1.52 -4.06
N ARG A 233 17.30 -2.84 -4.20
CA ARG A 233 16.24 -3.81 -3.86
C ARG A 233 15.77 -3.68 -2.42
N PHE A 234 16.68 -3.58 -1.44
CA PHE A 234 16.28 -3.39 -0.04
C PHE A 234 15.46 -2.10 0.15
N SER A 235 15.86 -0.99 -0.46
CA SER A 235 15.13 0.28 -0.39
C SER A 235 13.75 0.21 -1.07
N GLY A 236 13.59 -0.65 -2.08
CA GLY A 236 12.31 -0.97 -2.71
C GLY A 236 11.44 -1.97 -1.93
N ILE A 237 12.01 -2.75 -1.01
CA ILE A 237 11.33 -3.75 -0.18
C ILE A 237 10.88 -3.14 1.15
N PHE A 238 11.78 -2.43 1.86
CA PHE A 238 11.56 -1.96 3.23
C PHE A 238 10.28 -1.10 3.41
N PRO A 239 10.00 -0.07 2.59
CA PRO A 239 8.79 0.75 2.75
C PRO A 239 7.51 -0.06 2.52
N LYS A 240 7.54 -1.04 1.60
CA LYS A 240 6.41 -1.93 1.31
C LYS A 240 6.17 -2.93 2.44
N LEU A 241 7.23 -3.40 3.11
CA LEU A 241 7.15 -4.26 4.28
C LEU A 241 6.63 -3.49 5.51
N LYS A 242 7.10 -2.25 5.72
CA LYS A 242 6.57 -1.35 6.75
C LYS A 242 5.07 -1.10 6.55
N LEU A 243 4.69 -0.69 5.34
CA LEU A 243 3.29 -0.48 4.95
C LEU A 243 2.43 -1.75 5.12
N PHE A 244 2.98 -2.96 4.88
CA PHE A 244 2.27 -4.20 5.17
C PHE A 244 1.96 -4.35 6.66
N TYR A 245 2.93 -4.17 7.55
CA TYR A 245 2.71 -4.29 8.99
C TYR A 245 1.78 -3.18 9.51
N ASP A 246 1.96 -1.95 9.03
CA ASP A 246 1.14 -0.81 9.40
C ASP A 246 -0.32 -0.95 8.93
N ASN A 247 -0.57 -1.60 7.79
CA ASN A 247 -1.93 -1.94 7.32
C ASN A 247 -2.59 -3.09 8.11
N VAL A 248 -1.82 -3.99 8.72
CA VAL A 248 -2.37 -5.10 9.54
C VAL A 248 -2.60 -4.67 10.99
N ARG A 249 -1.74 -3.83 11.56
CA ARG A 249 -1.80 -3.40 12.98
C ARG A 249 -3.17 -2.83 13.45
N PRO A 250 -3.94 -2.05 12.67
CA PRO A 250 -5.27 -1.58 13.10
C PRO A 250 -6.40 -2.61 12.92
N LEU A 251 -6.15 -3.78 12.33
CA LEU A 251 -7.18 -4.78 12.07
C LEU A 251 -7.45 -5.63 13.32
N GLN A 252 -8.53 -5.34 14.03
CA GLN A 252 -8.97 -5.99 15.28
C GLN A 252 -8.82 -7.53 15.30
N TYR A 253 -9.05 -8.22 14.17
CA TYR A 253 -8.87 -9.67 14.03
C TYR A 253 -7.47 -10.19 14.43
N PHE A 254 -6.42 -9.36 14.35
CA PHE A 254 -5.05 -9.79 14.63
C PHE A 254 -4.61 -9.55 16.09
N ASN A 255 -5.26 -8.63 16.82
CA ASN A 255 -4.85 -8.21 18.17
C ASN A 255 -4.67 -9.41 19.13
N ASP A 256 -5.62 -10.33 19.12
CA ASP A 256 -5.66 -11.50 20.01
C ASP A 256 -4.89 -12.71 19.45
N LEU A 257 -4.33 -12.61 18.23
CA LEU A 257 -3.67 -13.71 17.53
C LEU A 257 -2.16 -13.52 17.37
N ILE A 258 -1.71 -12.30 17.08
CA ILE A 258 -0.30 -12.00 16.77
C ILE A 258 0.07 -10.56 17.11
N THR A 259 1.15 -10.38 17.87
CA THR A 259 1.82 -9.09 18.02
C THR A 259 2.51 -8.76 16.70
N VAL A 260 1.92 -7.82 15.94
CA VAL A 260 2.48 -7.32 14.67
C VAL A 260 3.71 -6.46 14.96
N PRO A 261 4.88 -6.75 14.35
CA PRO A 261 6.08 -5.97 14.60
C PRO A 261 5.95 -4.49 14.22
N GLN A 262 6.78 -3.68 14.87
CA GLN A 262 7.05 -2.30 14.47
C GLN A 262 8.44 -2.26 13.83
N LEU A 263 8.51 -1.78 12.58
CA LEU A 263 9.79 -1.50 11.93
C LEU A 263 10.21 -0.05 12.22
N PRO A 264 11.52 0.27 12.20
CA PRO A 264 12.00 1.64 12.35
C PRO A 264 11.39 2.60 11.32
N ASP A 265 11.40 3.90 11.61
CA ASP A 265 10.80 4.88 10.69
C ASP A 265 11.60 5.11 9.40
N GLN A 266 12.93 4.97 9.47
CA GLN A 266 13.84 5.05 8.33
C GLN A 266 14.51 3.68 8.07
N SER A 267 14.91 3.43 6.83
CA SER A 267 15.66 2.22 6.45
C SER A 267 17.07 2.23 7.04
N PRO A 268 17.59 1.11 7.60
CA PRO A 268 18.97 1.03 8.10
C PRO A 268 20.01 1.49 7.06
N ASN A 269 20.89 2.42 7.45
CA ASN A 269 21.93 2.95 6.58
C ASN A 269 23.17 2.04 6.59
N PHE A 270 23.21 1.08 5.67
CA PHE A 270 24.31 0.10 5.56
C PHE A 270 25.71 0.68 5.29
N LYS A 271 25.85 1.99 5.06
CA LYS A 271 27.16 2.66 4.98
C LYS A 271 27.72 3.03 6.36
N SER A 272 26.87 3.15 7.38
CA SER A 272 27.26 3.45 8.77
C SER A 272 27.52 2.15 9.53
N GLN A 273 28.71 1.96 10.08
CA GLN A 273 28.96 0.84 10.99
C GLN A 273 28.38 1.08 12.40
N VAL A 274 28.11 2.34 12.75
CA VAL A 274 27.46 2.72 14.03
C VAL A 274 26.02 2.19 14.06
N ASP A 275 25.33 2.23 12.93
CA ASP A 275 23.92 1.84 12.80
C ASP A 275 23.70 0.33 12.88
N PHE A 276 24.77 -0.47 12.81
CA PHE A 276 24.72 -1.89 13.15
C PHE A 276 24.73 -2.13 14.66
N GLY A 277 25.40 -1.26 15.43
CA GLY A 277 25.47 -1.33 16.90
C GLY A 277 24.15 -0.94 17.58
N SER A 278 23.34 -0.10 16.95
CA SER A 278 22.01 0.30 17.42
C SER A 278 20.86 -0.60 16.93
N TYR A 279 21.14 -1.60 16.08
CA TYR A 279 20.10 -2.42 15.46
C TYR A 279 19.48 -3.46 16.40
N VAL A 280 18.23 -3.22 16.82
CA VAL A 280 17.41 -4.14 17.62
C VAL A 280 16.52 -5.01 16.71
N PRO A 281 16.50 -6.35 16.86
CA PRO A 281 15.60 -7.22 16.11
C PRO A 281 14.11 -6.96 16.47
N PRO A 282 13.22 -6.72 15.49
CA PRO A 282 11.78 -6.65 15.79
C PRO A 282 11.23 -8.02 16.20
N VAL A 283 10.35 -8.06 17.19
CA VAL A 283 9.84 -9.31 17.78
C VAL A 283 8.43 -9.60 17.28
N VAL A 284 8.20 -10.83 16.81
CA VAL A 284 6.86 -11.41 16.60
C VAL A 284 6.54 -12.33 17.79
N LEU A 285 5.43 -12.07 18.47
CA LEU A 285 4.82 -13.02 19.39
C LEU A 285 3.48 -13.50 18.83
N VAL A 286 3.19 -14.78 18.95
CA VAL A 286 1.89 -15.38 18.61
C VAL A 286 1.36 -16.04 19.88
N GLN A 287 0.09 -15.78 20.19
CA GLN A 287 -0.52 -16.37 21.39
C GLN A 287 -0.64 -17.89 21.22
N SER A 288 -0.21 -18.65 22.23
CA SER A 288 -0.26 -20.11 22.22
C SER A 288 -1.68 -20.59 22.47
N GLU A 289 -2.34 -21.17 21.45
CA GLU A 289 -3.59 -21.90 21.63
C GLU A 289 -3.42 -23.02 22.69
N PRO A 290 -4.39 -23.23 23.61
CA PRO A 290 -4.28 -24.25 24.65
C PRO A 290 -4.20 -25.65 24.03
N ASP A 291 -3.32 -26.50 24.58
CA ASP A 291 -3.05 -27.81 24.01
C ASP A 291 -4.30 -28.72 24.00
N PRO A 292 -4.53 -29.47 22.91
CA PRO A 292 -5.54 -30.51 22.91
C PRO A 292 -5.09 -31.62 23.87
N VAL A 293 -5.93 -31.98 24.84
CA VAL A 293 -5.65 -33.09 25.76
C VAL A 293 -5.43 -34.38 24.96
N VAL A 294 -4.21 -34.91 25.04
CA VAL A 294 -3.83 -36.23 24.56
C VAL A 294 -3.17 -36.94 25.74
N ASP A 295 -3.98 -37.69 26.49
CA ASP A 295 -3.48 -38.51 27.58
C ASP A 295 -2.53 -39.60 27.04
N ASP A 296 -1.22 -39.45 27.28
CA ASP A 296 -0.41 -40.47 27.95
C ASP A 296 1.05 -40.02 28.24
N LEU A 297 1.31 -39.87 29.56
CA LEU A 297 2.52 -40.32 30.27
C LEU A 297 3.87 -39.54 30.25
N ILE A 298 4.11 -38.88 31.40
CA ILE A 298 5.30 -39.00 32.30
C ILE A 298 6.57 -38.16 32.03
N ASP A 299 7.00 -37.48 33.12
CA ASP A 299 8.27 -36.74 33.29
C ASP A 299 9.55 -37.60 33.31
N THR A 300 10.69 -36.95 33.10
CA THR A 300 11.94 -37.27 33.83
C THR A 300 12.82 -36.02 33.90
N ASN A 301 13.51 -35.81 35.03
CA ASN A 301 14.18 -34.53 35.35
C ASN A 301 15.50 -34.74 36.12
N PHE A 302 16.37 -33.72 36.14
CA PHE A 302 17.66 -33.62 36.86
C PHE A 302 18.83 -34.49 36.32
N PRO A 303 20.11 -34.18 36.65
CA PRO A 303 20.61 -33.15 37.60
C PRO A 303 21.62 -32.12 37.05
N ASN A 304 21.95 -31.15 37.91
CA ASN A 304 23.01 -30.14 37.72
C ASN A 304 24.41 -30.70 38.02
N THR A 305 25.44 -29.96 37.62
CA THR A 305 26.67 -29.81 38.42
C THR A 305 27.23 -28.39 38.26
N GLU A 306 27.54 -27.75 39.38
CA GLU A 306 28.39 -26.56 39.48
C GLU A 306 29.82 -27.02 39.80
N ASP A 307 30.82 -26.14 39.65
CA ASP A 307 32.07 -26.26 40.40
C ASP A 307 32.64 -24.86 40.69
N ASN A 308 33.00 -24.62 41.95
CA ASN A 308 33.62 -23.39 42.44
C ASN A 308 34.96 -23.73 43.10
N THR A 309 35.99 -22.92 42.89
CA THR A 309 37.11 -22.80 43.84
C THR A 309 37.62 -21.38 43.85
N ASP A 310 38.03 -20.89 45.02
CA ASP A 310 38.36 -19.49 45.26
C ASP A 310 39.58 -19.35 46.19
N HIS A 311 40.17 -18.15 46.16
CA HIS A 311 40.95 -17.52 47.24
C HIS A 311 42.38 -18.01 47.64
N VAL A 312 43.34 -17.07 47.45
CA VAL A 312 44.09 -16.35 48.53
C VAL A 312 45.60 -16.60 48.79
N GLN A 313 46.32 -15.45 48.84
CA GLN A 313 47.63 -15.08 49.44
C GLN A 313 48.90 -15.91 49.08
N GLN A 314 49.98 -15.34 48.53
CA GLN A 314 50.78 -14.15 48.91
C GLN A 314 51.72 -14.38 50.11
N ASP A 315 53.00 -14.70 49.84
CA ASP A 315 54.13 -13.81 50.14
C ASP A 315 55.49 -14.40 49.67
N HIS A 316 56.25 -13.63 48.87
CA HIS A 316 57.72 -13.50 48.97
C HIS A 316 58.26 -12.44 48.00
N ILE A 317 57.94 -11.17 48.27
CA ILE A 317 58.62 -10.03 47.64
C ILE A 317 60.05 -9.91 48.23
N LEU A 318 61.05 -9.59 47.41
CA LEU A 318 62.07 -8.55 47.69
C LEU A 318 63.14 -8.38 46.58
N ASN A 319 63.73 -9.47 46.08
CA ASN A 319 64.91 -9.37 45.19
C ASN A 319 64.62 -8.90 43.75
N GLU A 320 63.38 -8.99 43.28
CA GLU A 320 63.00 -8.64 41.90
C GLU A 320 62.64 -7.15 41.72
N ARG A 321 62.60 -6.38 42.83
CA ARG A 321 62.01 -5.03 42.87
C ARG A 321 62.83 -3.93 42.19
N ILE A 322 64.10 -4.19 41.87
CA ILE A 322 65.03 -3.18 41.33
C ILE A 322 64.96 -3.14 39.79
N ASN A 323 65.19 -4.26 39.08
CA ASN A 323 65.14 -4.30 37.62
C ASN A 323 63.78 -3.92 37.02
N VAL A 324 62.68 -4.15 37.74
CA VAL A 324 61.33 -3.80 37.27
C VAL A 324 61.12 -2.28 37.19
N LEU A 325 61.82 -1.49 38.00
CA LEU A 325 61.60 -0.04 38.07
C LEU A 325 62.17 0.74 36.88
N GLU A 326 63.28 0.29 36.27
CA GLU A 326 63.85 0.95 35.09
C GLU A 326 62.97 0.70 33.85
N ASN A 327 62.62 -0.57 33.57
CA ASN A 327 61.70 -0.93 32.48
C ASN A 327 60.33 -0.23 32.64
N MET A 328 59.81 -0.12 33.87
CA MET A 328 58.54 0.59 34.13
C MET A 328 58.56 2.09 33.82
N VAL A 329 59.71 2.73 33.60
CA VAL A 329 59.79 4.14 33.18
C VAL A 329 59.72 4.28 31.66
N GLU A 330 60.37 3.39 30.91
CA GLU A 330 60.21 3.33 29.44
C GLU A 330 58.79 2.90 29.06
N ASP A 331 58.26 1.80 29.64
CA ASP A 331 56.88 1.35 29.40
C ASP A 331 55.86 2.47 29.65
N LYS A 332 56.04 3.26 30.73
CA LYS A 332 55.14 4.39 31.04
C LYS A 332 55.31 5.57 30.09
N SER A 333 56.52 5.81 29.58
CA SER A 333 56.75 6.85 28.57
C SER A 333 56.02 6.51 27.27
N ASP A 334 56.14 5.28 26.79
CA ASP A 334 55.44 4.80 25.60
C ASP A 334 53.92 4.73 25.79
N ILE A 335 53.45 4.28 26.97
CA ILE A 335 52.02 4.32 27.32
C ILE A 335 51.50 5.76 27.35
N ILE A 336 52.27 6.75 27.85
CA ILE A 336 51.87 8.17 27.81
C ILE A 336 51.82 8.69 26.36
N ILE A 337 52.73 8.28 25.48
CA ILE A 337 52.69 8.64 24.05
C ILE A 337 51.46 8.01 23.37
N GLN A 338 51.19 6.72 23.60
CA GLN A 338 50.01 6.04 23.07
C GLN A 338 48.69 6.61 23.63
N LEU A 339 48.65 6.99 24.90
CA LEU A 339 47.49 7.64 25.52
C LEU A 339 47.27 9.06 25.00
N LYS A 340 48.34 9.82 24.68
CA LYS A 340 48.22 11.12 24.01
C LYS A 340 47.72 10.97 22.58
N ALA A 341 48.29 10.05 21.80
CA ALA A 341 47.82 9.75 20.45
C ALA A 341 46.34 9.35 20.43
N LYS A 342 45.91 8.49 21.37
CA LYS A 342 44.50 8.16 21.56
C LYS A 342 43.66 9.33 22.05
N LEU A 343 44.17 10.20 22.94
CA LEU A 343 43.42 11.36 23.40
C LEU A 343 43.16 12.35 22.25
N ASP A 344 44.12 12.55 21.36
CA ASP A 344 43.97 13.43 20.20
C ASP A 344 43.14 12.78 19.07
N GLU A 345 43.24 11.47 18.86
CA GLU A 345 42.30 10.68 18.05
C GLU A 345 40.86 10.83 18.59
N TRP A 346 40.66 10.66 19.90
CA TRP A 346 39.35 10.77 20.54
C TRP A 346 38.79 12.19 20.44
N LYS A 347 39.62 13.25 20.61
CA LYS A 347 39.21 14.64 20.32
C LYS A 347 38.73 14.78 18.87
N HIS A 348 39.47 14.29 17.89
CA HIS A 348 39.08 14.44 16.49
C HIS A 348 37.79 13.67 16.16
N THR A 349 37.57 12.49 16.78
CA THR A 349 36.28 11.80 16.67
C THR A 349 35.15 12.55 17.39
N TYR A 350 35.43 13.23 18.50
CA TYR A 350 34.45 14.04 19.23
C TYR A 350 34.08 15.32 18.46
N GLU A 351 35.07 16.02 17.90
CA GLU A 351 34.88 17.19 17.02
C GLU A 351 34.05 16.82 15.78
N GLY A 352 34.37 15.69 15.13
CA GLY A 352 33.59 15.16 14.01
C GLY A 352 32.17 14.75 14.41
N LEU A 353 31.98 14.14 15.58
CA LEU A 353 30.67 13.75 16.10
C LEU A 353 29.82 14.97 16.51
N GLU A 354 30.44 15.99 17.10
CA GLU A 354 29.77 17.26 17.44
C GLU A 354 29.38 18.02 16.17
N GLN A 355 30.21 17.98 15.13
CA GLN A 355 29.89 18.56 13.82
C GLN A 355 28.77 17.79 13.11
N SER A 356 28.76 16.46 13.17
CA SER A 356 27.63 15.64 12.70
C SER A 356 26.36 16.00 13.45
N TYR A 357 26.38 15.99 14.80
CA TYR A 357 25.21 16.26 15.62
C TYR A 357 24.64 17.67 15.39
N LYS A 358 25.49 18.69 15.15
CA LYS A 358 25.05 20.03 14.72
C LYS A 358 24.35 20.00 13.36
N GLN A 359 24.81 19.18 12.42
CA GLN A 359 24.20 19.01 11.10
C GLN A 359 22.89 18.22 11.18
N ASP A 360 22.85 17.15 11.98
CA ASP A 360 21.65 16.34 12.26
C ASP A 360 20.55 17.19 12.92
N VAL A 361 20.91 18.06 13.88
CA VAL A 361 19.99 19.02 14.51
C VAL A 361 19.46 20.05 13.50
N LEU A 362 20.30 20.56 12.58
CA LEU A 362 19.86 21.46 11.51
C LEU A 362 18.91 20.75 10.52
N GLU A 363 19.14 19.49 10.19
CA GLU A 363 18.28 18.69 9.31
C GLU A 363 16.95 18.32 10.00
N LEU A 364 16.97 18.00 11.29
CA LEU A 364 15.77 17.82 12.11
C LEU A 364 14.96 19.11 12.28
N GLN A 365 15.61 20.27 12.42
CA GLN A 365 14.93 21.58 12.41
C GLN A 365 14.29 21.86 11.03
N ARG A 366 15.00 21.57 9.94
CA ARG A 366 14.48 21.69 8.58
C ARG A 366 13.28 20.76 8.35
N SER A 367 13.36 19.51 8.79
CA SER A 367 12.27 18.54 8.72
C SER A 367 11.04 19.00 9.51
N ASN A 368 11.24 19.49 10.74
CA ASN A 368 10.14 20.05 11.55
C ASN A 368 9.49 21.28 10.90
N THR A 369 10.26 22.16 10.24
CA THR A 369 9.65 23.30 9.53
C THR A 369 8.86 22.88 8.30
N LEU A 370 9.25 21.81 7.60
CA LEU A 370 8.45 21.22 6.51
C LEU A 370 7.16 20.59 7.06
N LEU A 371 7.26 19.68 8.04
CA LEU A 371 6.11 19.03 8.69
C LEU A 371 5.12 20.05 9.30
N SER A 372 5.61 21.16 9.86
CA SER A 372 4.76 22.23 10.39
C SER A 372 4.02 22.99 9.28
N ASN A 373 4.66 23.22 8.13
CA ASN A 373 4.00 23.82 6.96
C ASN A 373 2.96 22.87 6.35
N ASP A 374 3.27 21.57 6.23
CA ASP A 374 2.35 20.56 5.71
C ASP A 374 1.13 20.40 6.64
N LEU A 375 1.35 20.43 7.96
CA LEU A 375 0.29 20.40 8.97
C LEU A 375 -0.56 21.67 8.97
N ALA A 376 0.02 22.84 8.67
CA ALA A 376 -0.73 24.08 8.46
C ALA A 376 -1.59 23.99 7.18
N SER A 377 -1.03 23.51 6.07
CA SER A 377 -1.76 23.32 4.81
C SER A 377 -2.90 22.30 4.95
N ALA A 378 -2.69 21.20 5.66
CA ALA A 378 -3.72 20.22 5.96
C ALA A 378 -4.86 20.81 6.82
N LYS A 379 -4.54 21.67 7.80
CA LYS A 379 -5.55 22.41 8.59
C LYS A 379 -6.34 23.40 7.74
N GLU A 380 -5.69 24.13 6.84
CA GLU A 380 -6.33 25.05 5.89
C GLU A 380 -7.27 24.30 4.93
N MET A 381 -6.84 23.15 4.41
CA MET A 381 -7.68 22.28 3.57
C MET A 381 -8.89 21.73 4.33
N ILE A 382 -8.73 21.31 5.59
CA ILE A 382 -9.84 20.86 6.45
C ILE A 382 -10.80 22.01 6.78
N ALA A 383 -10.30 23.24 6.96
CA ALA A 383 -11.15 24.41 7.18
C ALA A 383 -11.97 24.75 5.93
N ASN A 384 -11.36 24.72 4.74
CA ASN A 384 -12.04 24.96 3.47
C ASN A 384 -13.12 23.91 3.20
N ILE A 385 -12.83 22.62 3.41
CA ILE A 385 -13.81 21.52 3.26
C ILE A 385 -14.97 21.67 4.25
N ARG A 386 -14.73 22.18 5.47
CA ARG A 386 -15.81 22.49 6.43
C ARG A 386 -16.66 23.65 5.96
N MET A 387 -16.07 24.76 5.51
CA MET A 387 -16.82 25.89 4.97
C MET A 387 -17.64 25.53 3.73
N GLU A 388 -17.10 24.71 2.83
CA GLU A 388 -17.82 24.19 1.65
C GLU A 388 -18.98 23.26 2.06
N LYS A 389 -18.77 22.36 3.02
CA LYS A 389 -19.84 21.53 3.60
C LYS A 389 -20.94 22.39 4.24
N ASP A 390 -20.56 23.37 5.06
CA ASP A 390 -21.51 24.16 5.84
C ASP A 390 -22.30 25.12 4.92
N ASP A 391 -21.70 25.65 3.85
CA ASP A 391 -22.42 26.40 2.81
C ASP A 391 -23.36 25.48 1.99
N LEU A 392 -22.95 24.24 1.66
CA LEU A 392 -23.83 23.27 1.01
C LEU A 392 -25.02 22.86 1.90
N GLU A 393 -24.83 22.69 3.21
CA GLU A 393 -25.93 22.45 4.16
C GLU A 393 -26.84 23.68 4.30
N LEU A 394 -26.29 24.89 4.22
CA LEU A 394 -27.05 26.14 4.19
C LEU A 394 -27.84 26.31 2.87
N GLN A 395 -27.29 25.92 1.73
CA GLN A 395 -27.98 25.90 0.44
C GLN A 395 -29.09 24.83 0.40
N LEU A 396 -28.87 23.67 1.02
CA LEU A 396 -29.85 22.58 1.12
C LEU A 396 -31.05 22.98 2.00
N THR A 397 -30.80 23.64 3.13
CA THR A 397 -31.86 24.08 4.07
C THR A 397 -32.64 25.30 3.58
N ASN A 398 -32.01 26.22 2.85
CA ASN A 398 -32.70 27.40 2.28
C ASN A 398 -33.58 27.08 1.05
N ASN A 399 -33.51 25.86 0.49
CA ASN A 399 -34.18 25.54 -0.78
C ASN A 399 -35.10 24.30 -0.66
N PRO A 400 -36.34 24.46 -0.14
CA PRO A 400 -37.22 23.32 0.16
C PRO A 400 -37.61 22.49 -1.07
N ILE A 401 -37.53 23.06 -2.28
CA ILE A 401 -37.77 22.35 -3.55
C ILE A 401 -36.67 21.32 -3.82
N LEU A 402 -35.41 21.61 -3.45
CA LEU A 402 -34.32 20.64 -3.52
C LEU A 402 -34.46 19.56 -2.45
N MET A 403 -34.79 19.94 -1.21
CA MET A 403 -34.98 18.97 -0.13
C MET A 403 -36.11 17.97 -0.46
N GLN A 404 -37.23 18.43 -1.02
CA GLN A 404 -38.30 17.54 -1.49
C GLN A 404 -37.87 16.65 -2.67
N LYS A 405 -37.11 17.17 -3.64
CA LYS A 405 -36.56 16.35 -4.74
C LYS A 405 -35.58 15.29 -4.28
N VAL A 406 -34.77 15.55 -3.25
CA VAL A 406 -33.87 14.56 -2.66
C VAL A 406 -34.69 13.41 -2.07
N VAL A 407 -35.75 13.71 -1.30
CA VAL A 407 -36.65 12.67 -0.75
C VAL A 407 -37.39 11.90 -1.86
N GLU A 408 -37.87 12.58 -2.91
CA GLU A 408 -38.55 11.91 -4.04
C GLU A 408 -37.60 10.98 -4.84
N GLU A 409 -36.33 11.35 -5.02
CA GLU A 409 -35.34 10.45 -5.65
C GLU A 409 -34.83 9.37 -4.69
N GLU A 410 -34.74 9.61 -3.37
CA GLU A 410 -34.48 8.54 -2.39
C GLU A 410 -35.62 7.50 -2.42
N GLU A 411 -36.89 7.91 -2.44
CA GLU A 411 -38.02 6.99 -2.55
C GLU A 411 -38.02 6.23 -3.89
N LYS A 412 -37.72 6.89 -5.02
CA LYS A 412 -37.53 6.21 -6.30
C LYS A 412 -36.37 5.21 -6.27
N GLN A 413 -35.23 5.57 -5.68
CA GLN A 413 -34.06 4.70 -5.59
C GLN A 413 -34.31 3.51 -4.65
N LYS A 414 -35.08 3.71 -3.58
CA LYS A 414 -35.57 2.67 -2.66
C LYS A 414 -36.56 1.72 -3.35
N LEU A 415 -37.54 2.25 -4.10
CA LEU A 415 -38.45 1.47 -4.94
C LEU A 415 -37.73 0.73 -6.08
N SER A 416 -36.68 1.33 -6.65
CA SER A 416 -35.83 0.70 -7.66
C SER A 416 -35.01 -0.44 -7.06
N SER A 417 -34.43 -0.24 -5.88
CA SER A 417 -33.72 -1.26 -5.09
C SER A 417 -34.65 -2.41 -4.70
N GLU A 418 -35.89 -2.14 -4.30
CA GLU A 418 -36.90 -3.18 -4.07
C GLU A 418 -37.24 -3.97 -5.35
N LYS A 419 -37.46 -3.28 -6.48
CA LYS A 419 -37.71 -3.93 -7.77
C LYS A 419 -36.52 -4.81 -8.19
N PHE A 420 -35.29 -4.30 -8.02
CA PHE A 420 -34.07 -5.06 -8.29
C PHE A 420 -33.92 -6.27 -7.36
N ASN A 421 -34.21 -6.15 -6.07
CA ASN A 421 -34.18 -7.27 -5.14
C ASN A 421 -35.28 -8.31 -5.43
N LYS A 422 -36.50 -7.88 -5.77
CA LYS A 422 -37.58 -8.77 -6.23
C LYS A 422 -37.19 -9.50 -7.53
N LEU A 423 -36.60 -8.80 -8.50
CA LEU A 423 -36.09 -9.40 -9.74
C LEU A 423 -34.92 -10.36 -9.48
N LYS A 424 -34.02 -10.05 -8.53
CA LYS A 424 -32.91 -10.91 -8.09
C LYS A 424 -33.42 -12.19 -7.43
N VAL A 425 -34.47 -12.11 -6.60
CA VAL A 425 -35.13 -13.30 -6.02
C VAL A 425 -35.77 -14.13 -7.13
N MET A 426 -36.51 -13.52 -8.06
CA MET A 426 -37.13 -14.21 -9.19
C MET A 426 -36.09 -14.89 -10.10
N TYR A 427 -34.98 -14.22 -10.40
CA TYR A 427 -33.88 -14.79 -11.19
C TYR A 427 -33.16 -15.92 -10.44
N THR A 428 -33.08 -15.84 -9.11
CA THR A 428 -32.57 -16.93 -8.26
C THR A 428 -33.51 -18.14 -8.32
N GLN A 429 -34.83 -17.92 -8.21
CA GLN A 429 -35.86 -18.97 -8.35
C GLN A 429 -35.81 -19.63 -9.73
N ILE A 430 -35.80 -18.85 -10.82
CA ILE A 430 -35.71 -19.38 -12.19
C ILE A 430 -34.41 -20.16 -12.41
N ARG A 431 -33.28 -19.69 -11.87
CA ARG A 431 -32.00 -20.41 -11.93
C ARG A 431 -32.06 -21.72 -11.16
N ASP A 432 -32.68 -21.73 -9.98
CA ASP A 432 -32.73 -22.92 -9.13
C ASP A 432 -33.77 -23.94 -9.63
N GLU A 433 -34.85 -23.49 -10.27
CA GLU A 433 -35.74 -24.30 -11.11
C GLU A 433 -34.98 -24.88 -12.31
N HIS A 434 -34.19 -24.08 -13.03
CA HIS A 434 -33.38 -24.56 -14.16
C HIS A 434 -32.34 -25.60 -13.72
N ILE A 435 -31.71 -25.42 -12.55
CA ILE A 435 -30.82 -26.42 -11.94
C ILE A 435 -31.59 -27.71 -11.58
N ASN A 436 -32.80 -27.59 -11.05
CA ASN A 436 -33.65 -28.76 -10.75
C ASN A 436 -34.13 -29.47 -12.03
N LEU A 437 -34.50 -28.74 -13.08
CA LEU A 437 -34.83 -29.29 -14.40
C LEU A 437 -33.61 -29.96 -15.06
N LEU A 438 -32.41 -29.40 -14.93
CA LEU A 438 -31.17 -30.03 -15.41
C LEU A 438 -30.86 -31.32 -14.63
N ARG A 439 -31.10 -31.35 -13.32
CA ARG A 439 -30.98 -32.58 -12.49
C ARG A 439 -32.01 -33.63 -12.91
N GLN A 440 -33.28 -33.25 -13.02
CA GLN A 440 -34.34 -34.13 -13.51
C GLN A 440 -34.03 -34.64 -14.92
N HIS A 441 -33.54 -33.81 -15.84
CA HIS A 441 -33.13 -34.23 -17.18
C HIS A 441 -31.93 -35.19 -17.13
N SER A 442 -30.96 -34.95 -16.25
CA SER A 442 -29.87 -35.90 -15.96
C SER A 442 -30.42 -37.26 -15.52
N ASP A 443 -31.40 -37.27 -14.62
CA ASP A 443 -31.88 -38.51 -14.00
C ASP A 443 -32.87 -39.27 -14.89
N HIS A 444 -33.71 -38.56 -15.66
CA HIS A 444 -34.46 -39.14 -16.77
C HIS A 444 -33.52 -39.70 -17.85
N SER A 445 -32.43 -39.00 -18.20
CA SER A 445 -31.44 -39.48 -19.18
C SER A 445 -30.70 -40.73 -18.68
N LYS A 446 -30.36 -40.81 -17.38
CA LYS A 446 -29.84 -42.04 -16.75
C LYS A 446 -30.86 -43.18 -16.80
N SER A 447 -32.14 -42.90 -16.51
CA SER A 447 -33.20 -43.90 -16.57
C SER A 447 -33.43 -44.40 -18.00
N LEU A 448 -33.53 -43.49 -18.97
CA LEU A 448 -33.65 -43.79 -20.40
C LEU A 448 -32.45 -44.57 -20.94
N ASN A 449 -31.23 -44.31 -20.45
CA ASN A 449 -30.06 -45.08 -20.85
C ASN A 449 -30.06 -46.49 -20.23
N LYS A 450 -30.52 -46.68 -18.99
CA LYS A 450 -30.77 -48.01 -18.41
C LYS A 450 -31.85 -48.76 -19.20
N GLU A 451 -32.94 -48.08 -19.56
CA GLU A 451 -34.06 -48.65 -20.31
C GLU A 451 -33.67 -48.99 -21.77
N LYS A 452 -32.82 -48.19 -22.41
CA LYS A 452 -32.19 -48.52 -23.70
C LYS A 452 -31.24 -49.70 -23.60
N GLN A 453 -30.46 -49.79 -22.53
CA GLN A 453 -29.57 -50.93 -22.29
C GLN A 453 -30.39 -52.22 -22.10
N LEU A 454 -31.41 -52.18 -21.24
CA LEU A 454 -32.34 -53.29 -21.02
C LEU A 454 -33.08 -53.68 -22.31
N ASN A 455 -33.56 -52.73 -23.11
CA ASN A 455 -34.15 -53.02 -24.42
C ASN A 455 -33.13 -53.60 -25.42
N SER A 456 -31.85 -53.23 -25.34
CA SER A 456 -30.80 -53.81 -26.18
C SER A 456 -30.47 -55.24 -25.78
N GLU A 457 -30.48 -55.56 -24.48
CA GLU A 457 -30.34 -56.91 -23.93
C GLU A 457 -31.56 -57.76 -24.30
N LEU A 458 -32.77 -57.21 -24.19
CA LEU A 458 -34.02 -57.87 -24.59
C LEU A 458 -34.09 -58.11 -26.12
N LEU A 459 -33.61 -57.17 -26.94
CA LEU A 459 -33.47 -57.36 -28.39
C LEU A 459 -32.47 -58.47 -28.74
N LEU A 460 -31.41 -58.63 -27.94
CA LEU A 460 -30.46 -59.73 -28.07
C LEU A 460 -31.14 -61.07 -27.75
N GLN A 461 -31.84 -61.18 -26.62
CA GLN A 461 -32.60 -62.37 -26.25
C GLN A 461 -33.71 -62.71 -27.26
N ILE A 462 -34.43 -61.71 -27.78
CA ILE A 462 -35.43 -61.89 -28.85
C ILE A 462 -34.75 -62.41 -30.13
N LYS A 463 -33.54 -61.96 -30.45
CA LYS A 463 -32.78 -62.44 -31.61
C LYS A 463 -32.26 -63.86 -31.43
N GLU A 464 -31.84 -64.22 -30.22
CA GLU A 464 -31.44 -65.58 -29.85
C GLU A 464 -32.64 -66.55 -29.91
N LEU A 465 -33.77 -66.20 -29.28
CA LEU A 465 -35.02 -66.95 -29.35
C LEU A 465 -35.52 -67.11 -30.80
N ASN A 466 -35.44 -66.07 -31.64
CA ASN A 466 -35.80 -66.20 -33.06
C ASN A 466 -34.85 -67.13 -33.83
N ASN A 467 -33.56 -67.20 -33.48
CA ASN A 467 -32.63 -68.19 -34.06
C ASN A 467 -32.92 -69.62 -33.58
N GLU A 468 -33.35 -69.80 -32.34
CA GLU A 468 -33.79 -71.12 -31.81
C GLU A 468 -35.12 -71.57 -32.43
N ILE A 469 -36.06 -70.64 -32.64
CA ILE A 469 -37.32 -70.87 -33.36
C ILE A 469 -37.05 -71.20 -34.83
N LEU A 470 -36.10 -70.53 -35.49
CA LEU A 470 -35.66 -70.88 -36.85
C LEU A 470 -35.13 -72.31 -36.91
N LYS A 471 -34.21 -72.70 -36.00
CA LYS A 471 -33.73 -74.08 -35.91
C LYS A 471 -34.85 -75.09 -35.66
N HIS A 472 -35.80 -74.79 -34.76
CA HIS A 472 -36.96 -75.66 -34.52
C HIS A 472 -37.86 -75.80 -35.76
N ASN A 473 -38.06 -74.71 -36.51
CA ASN A 473 -38.81 -74.76 -37.77
C ASN A 473 -38.08 -75.56 -38.85
N GLU A 474 -36.73 -75.54 -38.88
CA GLU A 474 -35.92 -76.39 -39.76
C GLU A 474 -36.04 -77.88 -39.40
N THR A 475 -36.00 -78.27 -38.11
CA THR A 475 -36.28 -79.66 -37.71
C THR A 475 -37.72 -80.06 -38.00
N ILE A 476 -38.71 -79.22 -37.70
CA ILE A 476 -40.12 -79.50 -38.00
C ILE A 476 -40.36 -79.65 -39.52
N ALA A 477 -39.63 -78.90 -40.36
CA ALA A 477 -39.67 -79.07 -41.81
C ALA A 477 -39.07 -80.42 -42.24
N ALA A 478 -37.96 -80.85 -41.65
CA ALA A 478 -37.36 -82.17 -41.90
C ALA A 478 -38.30 -83.32 -41.44
N ASP A 479 -38.85 -83.25 -40.24
CA ASP A 479 -39.80 -84.23 -39.71
C ASP A 479 -41.09 -84.29 -40.53
N LYS A 480 -41.56 -83.15 -41.04
CA LYS A 480 -42.71 -83.10 -41.96
C LYS A 480 -42.38 -83.76 -43.30
N ASN A 481 -41.16 -83.58 -43.82
CA ASN A 481 -40.70 -84.22 -45.06
C ASN A 481 -40.60 -85.76 -44.90
N ASN A 482 -40.06 -86.23 -43.77
CA ASN A 482 -40.01 -87.65 -43.40
C ASN A 482 -41.44 -88.23 -43.27
N ASN A 483 -42.36 -87.52 -42.61
CA ASN A 483 -43.77 -87.94 -42.52
C ASN A 483 -44.48 -87.99 -43.88
N THR A 484 -44.14 -87.11 -44.83
CA THR A 484 -44.68 -87.20 -46.20
C THR A 484 -44.13 -88.39 -46.99
N GLN A 485 -42.88 -88.81 -46.75
CA GLN A 485 -42.36 -90.05 -47.34
C GLN A 485 -43.05 -91.29 -46.74
N LEU A 486 -43.22 -91.34 -45.42
CA LEU A 486 -43.99 -92.40 -44.74
C LEU A 486 -45.45 -92.47 -45.23
N LEU A 487 -46.09 -91.33 -45.50
CA LEU A 487 -47.42 -91.30 -46.10
C LEU A 487 -47.44 -91.86 -47.54
N GLN A 488 -46.39 -91.63 -48.34
CA GLN A 488 -46.28 -92.23 -49.67
C GLN A 488 -46.07 -93.75 -49.59
N GLU A 489 -45.24 -94.27 -48.67
CA GLU A 489 -45.13 -95.71 -48.41
C GLU A 489 -46.48 -96.33 -48.02
N ILE A 490 -47.25 -95.67 -47.15
CA ILE A 490 -48.59 -96.12 -46.74
C ILE A 490 -49.58 -96.12 -47.93
N GLU A 491 -49.47 -95.16 -48.85
CA GLU A 491 -50.30 -95.11 -50.07
C GLU A 491 -49.92 -96.22 -51.07
N GLU A 492 -48.62 -96.53 -51.22
CA GLU A 492 -48.16 -97.66 -52.03
C GLU A 492 -48.59 -99.02 -51.44
N LEU A 493 -48.53 -99.19 -50.11
CA LEU A 493 -49.03 -100.38 -49.43
C LEU A 493 -50.56 -100.54 -49.58
N LYS A 494 -51.33 -99.43 -49.54
CA LYS A 494 -52.76 -99.46 -49.92
C LYS A 494 -52.95 -99.88 -51.38
N SER A 495 -52.11 -99.41 -52.30
CA SER A 495 -52.12 -99.78 -53.73
C SER A 495 -51.77 -101.26 -53.99
N GLN A 496 -51.10 -101.93 -53.05
CA GLN A 496 -50.94 -103.38 -53.07
C GLN A 496 -52.17 -104.11 -52.50
N ASN A 497 -52.71 -103.66 -51.36
CA ASN A 497 -53.90 -104.28 -50.76
C ASN A 497 -55.14 -104.23 -51.66
N THR A 498 -55.41 -103.13 -52.36
CA THR A 498 -56.58 -103.06 -53.28
C THR A 498 -56.46 -104.01 -54.48
N LYS A 499 -55.23 -104.32 -54.91
CA LYS A 499 -54.99 -105.36 -55.93
C LYS A 499 -55.29 -106.76 -55.37
N LEU A 500 -54.86 -107.05 -54.15
CA LEU A 500 -55.18 -108.32 -53.46
C LEU A 500 -56.69 -108.49 -53.25
N GLU A 501 -57.41 -107.45 -52.82
CA GLU A 501 -58.88 -107.47 -52.72
C GLU A 501 -59.56 -107.74 -54.07
N SER A 502 -59.05 -107.16 -55.17
CA SER A 502 -59.59 -107.42 -56.51
C SER A 502 -59.45 -108.89 -56.93
N THR A 503 -58.31 -109.52 -56.61
CA THR A 503 -58.11 -110.96 -56.86
C THR A 503 -58.95 -111.86 -55.95
N GLY A 504 -59.35 -111.39 -54.77
CA GLY A 504 -60.29 -112.09 -53.89
C GLY A 504 -61.70 -112.16 -54.50
N LYS A 505 -62.21 -111.05 -55.02
CA LYS A 505 -63.57 -110.96 -55.60
C LYS A 505 -63.74 -111.78 -56.88
N GLU A 506 -62.66 -111.99 -57.64
CA GLU A 506 -62.66 -112.94 -58.77
C GLU A 506 -62.73 -114.42 -58.35
N ILE A 507 -62.49 -114.75 -57.08
CA ILE A 507 -62.65 -116.10 -56.54
C ILE A 507 -64.05 -116.26 -55.95
N GLU A 508 -64.50 -115.28 -55.16
CA GLU A 508 -65.82 -115.24 -54.52
C GLU A 508 -66.97 -115.39 -55.53
N THR A 509 -66.95 -114.61 -56.61
CA THR A 509 -67.92 -114.67 -57.72
C THR A 509 -67.97 -116.02 -58.45
N LYS A 510 -66.92 -116.85 -58.37
CA LYS A 510 -66.89 -118.20 -58.95
C LYS A 510 -67.52 -119.26 -58.03
N TYR A 511 -67.65 -118.98 -56.72
CA TYR A 511 -68.33 -119.87 -55.78
C TYR A 511 -69.84 -119.60 -55.70
N GLU A 512 -70.28 -118.33 -55.71
CA GLU A 512 -71.72 -117.99 -55.66
C GLU A 512 -72.50 -118.53 -56.86
N ALA A 513 -71.89 -118.55 -58.06
CA ALA A 513 -72.47 -119.14 -59.26
C ALA A 513 -72.81 -120.63 -59.07
N ARG A 514 -72.00 -121.37 -58.30
CA ARG A 514 -72.17 -122.81 -58.07
C ARG A 514 -73.20 -123.13 -56.97
N ILE A 515 -73.42 -122.22 -56.03
CA ILE A 515 -74.42 -122.39 -54.96
C ILE A 515 -75.84 -122.25 -55.52
N ASN A 516 -76.06 -121.30 -56.43
CA ASN A 516 -77.36 -121.05 -57.05
C ASN A 516 -77.85 -122.18 -57.98
N GLU A 517 -76.96 -123.05 -58.48
CA GLU A 517 -77.36 -124.27 -59.19
C GLU A 517 -78.04 -125.28 -58.25
N LEU A 518 -77.42 -125.59 -57.10
CA LEU A 518 -77.95 -126.61 -56.17
C LEU A 518 -79.26 -126.18 -55.50
N THR A 519 -79.45 -124.88 -55.22
CA THR A 519 -80.68 -124.39 -54.56
C THR A 519 -81.94 -124.65 -55.39
N ASN A 520 -81.83 -124.73 -56.72
CA ASN A 520 -82.99 -124.91 -57.61
C ASN A 520 -83.45 -126.37 -57.77
N GLU A 521 -82.66 -127.37 -57.36
CA GLU A 521 -83.09 -128.79 -57.39
C GLU A 521 -83.99 -129.17 -56.19
N ILE A 522 -83.86 -128.46 -55.07
CA ILE A 522 -84.58 -128.77 -53.82
C ILE A 522 -86.07 -128.36 -53.88
N LEU A 523 -86.40 -127.36 -54.68
CA LEU A 523 -87.74 -126.73 -54.73
C LEU A 523 -88.82 -127.52 -55.50
N LYS A 524 -88.61 -128.82 -55.78
CA LYS A 524 -89.44 -129.61 -56.71
C LYS A 524 -90.07 -130.89 -56.15
N ASN A 525 -89.79 -131.27 -54.90
CA ASN A 525 -90.28 -132.49 -54.26
C ASN A 525 -90.91 -132.23 -52.88
N ASN A 526 -92.18 -131.81 -52.84
CA ASN A 526 -93.21 -132.33 -51.90
C ASN A 526 -94.52 -131.52 -51.97
N GLU A 527 -95.51 -132.06 -52.68
CA GLU A 527 -96.94 -131.88 -52.34
C GLU A 527 -97.45 -133.21 -51.73
N THR A 528 -98.24 -133.16 -50.64
CA THR A 528 -99.40 -134.05 -50.28
C THR A 528 -99.68 -134.07 -48.77
N ILE A 529 -100.85 -134.63 -48.37
CA ILE A 529 -101.42 -134.71 -47.00
C ILE A 529 -101.88 -133.33 -46.47
N ALA A 530 -103.14 -132.87 -46.59
CA ALA A 530 -104.43 -133.43 -47.01
C ALA A 530 -105.26 -134.25 -45.98
N SER A 531 -106.51 -133.81 -45.77
CA SER A 531 -107.64 -134.46 -45.04
C SER A 531 -107.49 -134.66 -43.51
N ASP A 532 -108.56 -134.76 -42.71
CA ASP A 532 -109.94 -135.15 -43.05
C ASP A 532 -111.08 -134.41 -42.30
N LYS A 533 -112.33 -134.72 -42.65
CA LYS A 533 -113.56 -133.99 -42.25
C LYS A 533 -114.77 -134.91 -42.19
N THR A 534 -115.55 -134.95 -41.10
CA THR A 534 -117.04 -135.07 -41.04
C THR A 534 -117.59 -135.45 -39.65
N ASN A 535 -118.89 -135.14 -39.47
CA ASN A 535 -119.83 -135.63 -38.45
C ASN A 535 -119.65 -135.12 -36.99
N SER A 536 -120.72 -134.84 -36.23
CA SER A 536 -122.15 -135.05 -36.50
C SER A 536 -123.00 -133.79 -36.22
N ILE A 537 -123.94 -133.49 -37.11
CA ILE A 537 -124.93 -132.43 -36.95
C ILE A 537 -126.03 -132.92 -35.98
N LYS A 538 -126.19 -132.27 -34.82
CA LYS A 538 -127.50 -132.15 -34.14
C LYS A 538 -127.64 -131.16 -32.97
N LEU A 539 -126.56 -130.63 -32.37
CA LEU A 539 -126.65 -129.53 -31.39
C LEU A 539 -126.61 -128.12 -32.04
N LEU A 540 -126.88 -128.03 -33.33
CA LEU A 540 -126.72 -126.80 -34.15
C LEU A 540 -127.95 -125.88 -34.10
N GLN A 541 -128.56 -125.71 -32.92
CA GLN A 541 -129.71 -124.80 -32.70
C GLN A 541 -129.62 -123.91 -31.45
N GLU A 542 -128.69 -124.13 -30.51
CA GLU A 542 -128.53 -123.28 -29.30
C GLU A 542 -127.38 -122.26 -29.38
N ILE A 543 -126.50 -122.34 -30.39
CA ILE A 543 -125.25 -121.55 -30.45
C ILE A 543 -125.41 -120.25 -31.26
N GLU A 544 -126.46 -120.10 -32.07
CA GLU A 544 -126.61 -118.97 -32.99
C GLU A 544 -126.95 -117.65 -32.26
N GLU A 545 -127.73 -117.68 -31.17
CA GLU A 545 -128.17 -116.45 -30.47
C GLU A 545 -127.01 -115.70 -29.78
N LEU A 546 -126.14 -116.43 -29.06
CA LEU A 546 -124.97 -115.87 -28.35
C LEU A 546 -123.97 -115.16 -29.28
N LYS A 547 -123.95 -115.56 -30.55
CA LYS A 547 -123.05 -115.03 -31.58
C LYS A 547 -123.33 -113.57 -31.91
N SER A 548 -124.59 -113.13 -31.78
CA SER A 548 -125.02 -111.76 -32.08
C SER A 548 -124.48 -110.72 -31.07
N GLN A 549 -124.25 -111.14 -29.83
CA GLN A 549 -123.90 -110.25 -28.72
C GLN A 549 -122.40 -109.92 -28.68
N ASN A 550 -121.55 -110.84 -29.16
CA ASN A 550 -120.09 -110.72 -29.03
C ASN A 550 -119.48 -109.69 -30.00
N SER A 551 -120.00 -109.59 -31.23
CA SER A 551 -119.50 -108.68 -32.28
C SER A 551 -119.57 -107.18 -31.91
N ARG A 552 -120.31 -106.81 -30.87
CA ARG A 552 -120.42 -105.42 -30.38
C ARG A 552 -119.32 -105.03 -29.38
N LEU A 553 -118.56 -106.00 -28.86
CA LEU A 553 -117.50 -105.76 -27.87
C LEU A 553 -116.11 -105.58 -28.50
N GLU A 554 -115.77 -106.33 -29.55
CA GLU A 554 -114.46 -106.22 -30.24
C GLU A 554 -114.17 -104.80 -30.75
N LEU A 555 -115.19 -104.10 -31.26
CA LEU A 555 -115.02 -102.79 -31.88
C LEU A 555 -114.62 -101.70 -30.87
N ILE A 556 -114.97 -101.87 -29.59
CA ILE A 556 -114.59 -100.99 -28.49
C ILE A 556 -113.15 -101.30 -28.00
N GLY A 557 -112.63 -102.50 -28.28
CA GLY A 557 -111.25 -102.88 -27.96
C GLY A 557 -110.21 -102.09 -28.75
N LYS A 558 -110.33 -102.08 -30.08
CA LYS A 558 -109.32 -101.47 -30.98
C LYS A 558 -109.18 -99.94 -30.83
N GLU A 559 -110.25 -99.23 -30.45
CA GLU A 559 -110.17 -97.80 -30.11
C GLU A 559 -109.42 -97.50 -28.81
N ARG A 560 -109.28 -98.49 -27.91
CA ARG A 560 -108.48 -98.34 -26.68
C ARG A 560 -107.02 -98.67 -26.94
N GLU A 561 -106.76 -99.76 -27.66
CA GLU A 561 -105.42 -100.24 -28.01
C GLU A 561 -104.58 -99.16 -28.69
N THR A 562 -105.10 -98.56 -29.76
CA THR A 562 -104.49 -97.43 -30.49
C THR A 562 -104.26 -96.17 -29.64
N LYS A 563 -105.04 -95.96 -28.56
CA LYS A 563 -104.85 -94.85 -27.61
C LYS A 563 -103.79 -95.15 -26.56
N TYR A 564 -103.53 -96.43 -26.24
CA TYR A 564 -102.45 -96.81 -25.33
C TYR A 564 -101.08 -96.76 -26.02
N GLU A 565 -100.96 -97.23 -27.26
CA GLU A 565 -99.71 -97.16 -28.04
C GLU A 565 -99.22 -95.71 -28.22
N ALA A 566 -100.11 -94.80 -28.62
CA ALA A 566 -99.79 -93.37 -28.73
C ALA A 566 -99.30 -92.76 -27.40
N ARG A 567 -99.86 -93.20 -26.26
CA ARG A 567 -99.50 -92.72 -24.92
C ARG A 567 -98.16 -93.29 -24.42
N ILE A 568 -97.75 -94.45 -24.91
CA ILE A 568 -96.41 -95.03 -24.65
C ILE A 568 -95.35 -94.24 -25.41
N HIS A 569 -95.53 -94.02 -26.72
CA HIS A 569 -94.57 -93.29 -27.54
C HIS A 569 -94.38 -91.82 -27.11
N GLU A 570 -95.43 -91.18 -26.58
CA GLU A 570 -95.35 -89.87 -25.92
C GLU A 570 -94.46 -89.89 -24.67
N LYS A 571 -94.56 -90.94 -23.84
CA LYS A 571 -93.79 -91.09 -22.61
C LYS A 571 -92.34 -91.51 -22.84
N GLU A 572 -92.05 -92.28 -23.88
CA GLU A 572 -90.67 -92.60 -24.28
C GLU A 572 -89.94 -91.34 -24.78
N SER A 573 -90.62 -90.47 -25.52
CA SER A 573 -90.08 -89.17 -25.95
C SER A 573 -89.69 -88.27 -24.76
N GLU A 574 -90.56 -88.14 -23.75
CA GLU A 574 -90.24 -87.40 -22.51
C GLU A 574 -89.01 -87.98 -21.77
N ASN A 575 -88.86 -89.31 -21.78
CA ASN A 575 -87.81 -90.00 -21.03
C ASN A 575 -86.42 -89.79 -21.66
N VAL A 576 -86.33 -89.71 -23.00
CA VAL A 576 -85.10 -89.33 -23.72
C VAL A 576 -84.71 -87.88 -23.43
N ASP A 577 -85.68 -86.96 -23.44
CA ASP A 577 -85.46 -85.54 -23.13
C ASP A 577 -84.99 -85.34 -21.68
N LEU A 578 -85.61 -86.04 -20.71
CA LEU A 578 -85.15 -86.09 -19.31
C LEU A 578 -83.72 -86.63 -19.17
N SER A 579 -83.36 -87.69 -19.90
CA SER A 579 -82.01 -88.25 -19.92
C SER A 579 -80.97 -87.24 -20.44
N SER A 580 -81.31 -86.47 -21.48
CA SER A 580 -80.44 -85.40 -22.00
C SER A 580 -80.19 -84.32 -20.94
N LYS A 581 -81.25 -83.85 -20.27
CA LYS A 581 -81.21 -82.82 -19.23
C LYS A 581 -80.42 -83.27 -18.00
N LEU A 582 -80.51 -84.55 -17.62
CA LEU A 582 -79.72 -85.14 -16.54
C LEU A 582 -78.21 -85.11 -16.84
N ASN A 583 -77.80 -85.31 -18.10
CA ASN A 583 -76.40 -85.27 -18.47
C ASN A 583 -75.84 -83.84 -18.56
N VAL A 584 -76.65 -82.86 -18.99
CA VAL A 584 -76.31 -81.43 -18.89
C VAL A 584 -76.13 -81.01 -17.43
N LEU A 585 -77.02 -81.43 -16.53
CA LEU A 585 -76.91 -81.17 -15.09
C LEU A 585 -75.64 -81.77 -14.45
N LYS A 586 -75.18 -82.94 -14.91
CA LYS A 586 -73.89 -83.51 -14.46
C LYS A 586 -72.70 -82.67 -14.93
N ALA A 587 -72.72 -82.20 -16.18
CA ALA A 587 -71.66 -81.36 -16.73
C ALA A 587 -71.55 -80.01 -15.99
N THR A 588 -72.67 -79.31 -15.76
CA THR A 588 -72.67 -78.04 -15.03
C THR A 588 -72.31 -78.21 -13.54
N THR A 589 -72.62 -79.37 -12.93
CA THR A 589 -72.14 -79.70 -11.57
C THR A 589 -70.62 -79.76 -11.52
N ILE A 590 -69.98 -80.41 -12.50
CA ILE A 590 -68.51 -80.54 -12.58
C ILE A 590 -67.83 -79.17 -12.81
N GLU A 591 -68.45 -78.27 -13.57
CA GLU A 591 -67.94 -76.89 -13.69
C GLU A 591 -68.14 -76.07 -12.40
N LEU A 592 -69.28 -76.22 -11.72
CA LEU A 592 -69.52 -75.59 -10.41
C LEU A 592 -68.46 -75.99 -9.37
N ASP A 593 -68.08 -77.27 -9.32
CA ASP A 593 -67.06 -77.73 -8.36
C ASP A 593 -65.64 -77.25 -8.73
N LYS A 594 -65.31 -77.10 -10.03
CA LYS A 594 -64.08 -76.41 -10.46
C LYS A 594 -64.08 -74.93 -10.06
N ILE A 595 -65.21 -74.24 -10.20
CA ILE A 595 -65.36 -72.84 -9.81
C ILE A 595 -65.22 -72.68 -8.28
N LYS A 596 -65.82 -73.57 -7.48
CA LYS A 596 -65.63 -73.59 -6.01
C LYS A 596 -64.16 -73.77 -5.63
N PHE A 597 -63.45 -74.71 -6.26
CA PHE A 597 -62.03 -74.94 -5.98
C PHE A 597 -61.17 -73.71 -6.29
N LEU A 598 -61.41 -73.06 -7.44
CA LEU A 598 -60.76 -71.80 -7.80
C LEU A 598 -61.13 -70.65 -6.86
N LEU A 599 -62.37 -70.57 -6.38
CA LEU A 599 -62.80 -69.59 -5.38
C LEU A 599 -62.03 -69.77 -4.07
N GLN A 600 -61.96 -71.00 -3.56
CA GLN A 600 -61.27 -71.36 -2.33
C GLN A 600 -59.76 -71.06 -2.40
N GLU A 601 -59.11 -71.31 -3.55
CA GLU A 601 -57.71 -70.93 -3.78
C GLU A 601 -57.50 -69.40 -3.75
N LYS A 602 -58.48 -68.63 -4.24
CA LYS A 602 -58.44 -67.15 -4.23
C LYS A 602 -58.73 -66.59 -2.84
N GLU A 603 -59.66 -67.17 -2.09
CA GLU A 603 -59.95 -66.80 -0.70
C GLU A 603 -58.74 -67.06 0.20
N GLN A 604 -58.06 -68.20 0.05
CA GLN A 604 -56.82 -68.48 0.78
C GLN A 604 -55.73 -67.46 0.46
N LYS A 605 -55.48 -67.18 -0.82
CA LYS A 605 -54.47 -66.18 -1.24
C LYS A 605 -54.83 -64.76 -0.80
N PHE A 606 -56.11 -64.41 -0.74
CA PHE A 606 -56.57 -63.14 -0.18
C PHE A 606 -56.23 -63.05 1.31
N ALA A 607 -56.57 -64.07 2.11
CA ALA A 607 -56.25 -64.13 3.53
C ALA A 607 -54.73 -64.10 3.82
N GLU A 608 -53.91 -64.73 2.97
CA GLU A 608 -52.44 -64.63 3.03
C GLU A 608 -51.96 -63.17 2.81
N THR A 609 -52.50 -62.48 1.80
CA THR A 609 -52.16 -61.06 1.55
C THR A 609 -52.67 -60.11 2.63
N GLU A 610 -53.85 -60.35 3.21
CA GLU A 610 -54.42 -59.56 4.30
C GLU A 610 -53.59 -59.70 5.59
N ASN A 611 -53.11 -60.91 5.90
CA ASN A 611 -52.19 -61.13 7.02
C ASN A 611 -50.85 -60.41 6.80
N LEU A 612 -50.28 -60.47 5.59
CA LEU A 612 -49.03 -59.77 5.26
C LEU A 612 -49.19 -58.24 5.37
N LEU A 613 -50.32 -57.70 4.90
CA LEU A 613 -50.65 -56.27 5.03
C LEU A 613 -50.81 -55.86 6.50
N ASN A 614 -51.48 -56.67 7.33
CA ASN A 614 -51.62 -56.42 8.76
C ASN A 614 -50.29 -56.48 9.53
N ILE A 615 -49.35 -57.34 9.12
CA ILE A 615 -47.99 -57.35 9.66
C ILE A 615 -47.26 -56.05 9.29
N LYS A 616 -47.30 -55.65 8.02
CA LYS A 616 -46.64 -54.41 7.56
C LYS A 616 -47.23 -53.15 8.18
N ASN A 617 -48.55 -53.09 8.39
CA ASN A 617 -49.19 -51.99 9.10
C ASN A 617 -48.71 -51.89 10.56
N LYS A 618 -48.51 -53.03 11.26
CA LYS A 618 -47.93 -53.03 12.62
C LYS A 618 -46.48 -52.52 12.64
N GLU A 619 -45.62 -52.99 11.72
CA GLU A 619 -44.25 -52.51 11.59
C GLU A 619 -44.19 -50.98 11.37
N ILE A 620 -45.06 -50.46 10.48
CA ILE A 620 -45.13 -49.04 10.16
C ILE A 620 -45.57 -48.23 11.39
N ILE A 621 -46.62 -48.65 12.10
CA ILE A 621 -47.11 -48.00 13.32
C ILE A 621 -46.03 -47.98 14.42
N GLU A 622 -45.31 -49.08 14.61
CA GLU A 622 -44.25 -49.16 15.62
C GLU A 622 -43.03 -48.29 15.26
N SER A 623 -42.69 -48.19 13.97
CA SER A 623 -41.67 -47.27 13.46
C SER A 623 -42.09 -45.80 13.63
N LEU A 624 -43.36 -45.47 13.36
CA LEU A 624 -43.92 -44.13 13.55
C LEU A 624 -43.82 -43.71 15.01
N LYS A 625 -44.26 -44.56 15.94
CA LYS A 625 -44.20 -44.31 17.38
C LYS A 625 -42.76 -44.08 17.88
N LYS A 626 -41.79 -44.89 17.42
CA LYS A 626 -40.37 -44.70 17.74
C LYS A 626 -39.80 -43.38 17.19
N SER A 627 -40.30 -42.89 16.05
CA SER A 627 -39.93 -41.57 15.51
C SER A 627 -40.57 -40.43 16.31
N GLU A 628 -41.80 -40.60 16.77
CA GLU A 628 -42.57 -39.63 17.55
C GLU A 628 -42.00 -39.46 18.98
N GLU A 629 -41.65 -40.57 19.65
CA GLU A 629 -40.93 -40.57 20.93
C GLU A 629 -39.55 -39.89 20.81
N LYS A 630 -38.87 -40.03 19.66
CA LYS A 630 -37.59 -39.35 19.39
C LYS A 630 -37.77 -37.85 19.13
N TYR A 631 -38.84 -37.47 18.42
CA TYR A 631 -39.18 -36.06 18.20
C TYR A 631 -39.51 -35.35 19.52
N GLN A 632 -40.31 -35.97 20.39
CA GLN A 632 -40.63 -35.44 21.72
C GLN A 632 -39.37 -35.14 22.53
N LYS A 633 -38.42 -36.09 22.61
CA LYS A 633 -37.15 -35.89 23.33
C LYS A 633 -36.31 -34.73 22.77
N LEU A 634 -36.23 -34.61 21.44
CA LEU A 634 -35.54 -33.49 20.80
C LEU A 634 -36.26 -32.15 20.98
N SER A 635 -37.57 -32.13 21.20
CA SER A 635 -38.31 -30.91 21.59
C SER A 635 -37.93 -30.48 23.00
N THR A 636 -38.01 -31.39 23.98
CA THR A 636 -37.66 -31.09 25.38
C THR A 636 -36.20 -30.67 25.54
N GLU A 637 -35.27 -31.29 24.80
CA GLU A 637 -33.85 -30.94 24.81
C GLU A 637 -33.60 -29.54 24.20
N ASN A 638 -34.36 -29.14 23.16
CA ASN A 638 -34.32 -27.77 22.64
C ASN A 638 -34.92 -26.75 23.64
N GLU A 639 -35.98 -27.10 24.36
CA GLU A 639 -36.60 -26.23 25.35
C GLU A 639 -35.66 -25.97 26.54
N GLU A 640 -34.98 -27.00 27.06
CA GLU A 640 -33.94 -26.83 28.08
C GLU A 640 -32.75 -26.00 27.58
N LEU A 641 -32.30 -26.23 26.34
CA LEU A 641 -31.23 -25.44 25.73
C LEU A 641 -31.62 -23.97 25.57
N GLN A 642 -32.85 -23.65 25.17
CA GLN A 642 -33.33 -22.26 25.10
C GLN A 642 -33.41 -21.60 26.49
N VAL A 643 -33.86 -22.33 27.51
CA VAL A 643 -33.89 -21.83 28.89
C VAL A 643 -32.48 -21.55 29.41
N ASN A 644 -31.51 -22.42 29.13
CA ASN A 644 -30.12 -22.23 29.57
C ASN A 644 -29.44 -21.09 28.78
N LEU A 645 -29.59 -21.01 27.46
CA LEU A 645 -29.07 -19.91 26.66
C LEU A 645 -29.61 -18.55 27.13
N LYS A 646 -30.88 -18.49 27.56
CA LYS A 646 -31.51 -17.29 28.12
C LYS A 646 -30.94 -16.91 29.49
N ARG A 647 -30.59 -17.88 30.34
CA ARG A 647 -29.88 -17.65 31.62
C ARG A 647 -28.46 -17.14 31.39
N GLU A 648 -27.71 -17.75 30.47
CA GLU A 648 -26.36 -17.32 30.10
C GLU A 648 -26.37 -15.88 29.55
N PHE A 649 -27.32 -15.56 28.67
CA PHE A 649 -27.50 -14.20 28.16
C PHE A 649 -27.79 -13.18 29.26
N GLN A 650 -28.66 -13.51 30.23
CA GLN A 650 -28.92 -12.63 31.37
C GLN A 650 -27.70 -12.45 32.29
N ALA A 651 -26.94 -13.52 32.54
CA ALA A 651 -25.70 -13.45 33.33
C ALA A 651 -24.63 -12.59 32.63
N LEU A 652 -24.45 -12.77 31.31
CA LEU A 652 -23.51 -11.99 30.51
C LEU A 652 -23.93 -10.52 30.40
N SER A 653 -25.22 -10.23 30.22
CA SER A 653 -25.76 -8.87 30.21
C SER A 653 -25.49 -8.15 31.53
N LYS A 654 -25.69 -8.82 32.68
CA LYS A 654 -25.38 -8.25 33.99
C LYS A 654 -23.87 -8.03 34.18
N SER A 655 -23.05 -8.99 33.75
CA SER A 655 -21.59 -8.82 33.78
C SER A 655 -21.13 -7.64 32.91
N PHE A 656 -21.83 -7.36 31.81
CA PHE A 656 -21.55 -6.22 30.93
C PHE A 656 -21.88 -4.89 31.61
N GLU A 657 -23.05 -4.77 32.25
CA GLU A 657 -23.43 -3.60 33.07
C GLU A 657 -22.41 -3.37 34.22
N GLU A 658 -21.98 -4.44 34.89
CA GLU A 658 -20.94 -4.38 35.94
C GLU A 658 -19.53 -4.01 35.39
N THR A 659 -19.27 -4.14 34.08
CA THR A 659 -18.06 -3.62 33.44
C THR A 659 -18.21 -2.19 32.93
N ASP A 660 -19.37 -1.81 32.40
CA ASP A 660 -19.68 -0.46 31.92
C ASP A 660 -19.59 0.58 33.06
N VAL A 661 -20.12 0.25 34.24
CA VAL A 661 -19.99 1.08 35.45
C VAL A 661 -18.53 1.23 35.89
N LYS A 662 -17.72 0.17 35.79
CA LYS A 662 -16.27 0.23 36.13
C LYS A 662 -15.48 1.04 35.11
N LEU A 663 -15.86 0.98 33.83
CA LEU A 663 -15.23 1.75 32.76
C LEU A 663 -15.51 3.25 32.95
N LYS A 664 -16.76 3.63 33.20
CA LYS A 664 -17.14 5.03 33.54
C LYS A 664 -16.44 5.57 34.78
N GLN A 665 -16.26 4.73 35.81
CA GLN A 665 -15.46 5.12 36.99
C GLN A 665 -13.99 5.38 36.64
N LYS A 666 -13.43 4.66 35.66
CA LYS A 666 -12.06 4.88 35.16
C LYS A 666 -11.93 6.03 34.17
N GLU A 667 -12.98 6.37 33.44
CA GLU A 667 -13.04 7.61 32.64
C GLU A 667 -12.99 8.84 33.56
N ILE A 668 -13.76 8.85 34.65
CA ILE A 668 -13.72 9.92 35.66
C ILE A 668 -12.34 10.02 36.35
N GLU A 669 -11.76 8.89 36.78
CA GLU A 669 -10.39 8.88 37.34
C GLU A 669 -9.33 9.38 36.33
N LEU A 670 -9.55 9.18 35.03
CA LEU A 670 -8.66 9.67 33.97
C LEU A 670 -8.80 11.18 33.77
N GLU A 671 -10.02 11.71 33.72
CA GLU A 671 -10.27 13.17 33.64
C GLU A 671 -9.65 13.92 34.84
N GLU A 672 -9.77 13.37 36.05
CA GLU A 672 -9.10 13.93 37.25
C GLU A 672 -7.56 13.88 37.15
N LEU A 673 -7.00 12.83 36.54
CA LEU A 673 -5.56 12.71 36.33
C LEU A 673 -5.06 13.66 35.23
N GLU A 674 -5.81 13.83 34.14
CA GLU A 674 -5.47 14.75 33.04
C GLU A 674 -5.55 16.22 33.50
N ALA A 675 -6.55 16.59 34.30
CA ALA A 675 -6.61 17.91 34.94
C ALA A 675 -5.40 18.15 35.86
N SER A 676 -5.01 17.13 36.64
CA SER A 676 -3.83 17.19 37.51
C SER A 676 -2.52 17.30 36.71
N LEU A 677 -2.41 16.61 35.58
CA LEU A 677 -1.28 16.71 34.66
C LEU A 677 -1.21 18.07 33.95
N SER A 678 -2.34 18.69 33.63
CA SER A 678 -2.37 20.06 33.09
C SER A 678 -1.80 21.06 34.10
N LEU A 679 -2.27 21.02 35.35
CA LEU A 679 -1.77 21.89 36.43
C LEU A 679 -0.27 21.69 36.67
N LEU A 680 0.20 20.43 36.73
CA LEU A 680 1.62 20.11 36.89
C LEU A 680 2.45 20.56 35.69
N ASN A 681 1.89 20.54 34.48
CA ASN A 681 2.55 21.06 33.28
C ASN A 681 2.61 22.60 33.28
N ASP A 682 1.59 23.30 33.77
CA ASP A 682 1.62 24.75 33.95
C ASP A 682 2.62 25.18 35.03
N GLU A 683 2.66 24.49 36.18
CA GLU A 683 3.71 24.67 37.20
C GLU A 683 5.11 24.40 36.64
N LYS A 684 5.26 23.36 35.80
CA LYS A 684 6.50 23.06 35.08
C LYS A 684 6.87 24.16 34.07
N ILE A 685 5.91 24.75 33.36
CA ILE A 685 6.16 25.87 32.43
C ILE A 685 6.63 27.11 33.22
N VAL A 686 5.97 27.44 34.33
CA VAL A 686 6.38 28.54 35.23
C VAL A 686 7.78 28.28 35.81
N SER A 687 8.05 27.06 36.27
CA SER A 687 9.35 26.65 36.84
C SER A 687 10.47 26.66 35.79
N THR A 688 10.18 26.20 34.57
CA THR A 688 11.12 26.24 33.45
C THR A 688 11.41 27.68 33.03
N LYS A 689 10.39 28.55 33.01
CA LYS A 689 10.57 29.98 32.73
C LYS A 689 11.39 30.69 33.81
N LEU A 690 11.12 30.41 35.08
CA LEU A 690 11.93 30.92 36.19
C LEU A 690 13.38 30.41 36.13
N LEU A 691 13.58 29.16 35.73
CA LEU A 691 14.91 28.58 35.49
C LEU A 691 15.61 29.27 34.32
N THR A 692 14.94 29.52 33.18
CA THR A 692 15.54 30.24 32.04
C THR A 692 15.84 31.70 32.38
N ASP A 693 14.96 32.38 33.11
CA ASP A 693 15.20 33.76 33.58
C ASP A 693 16.38 33.81 34.56
N THR A 694 16.55 32.78 35.39
CA THR A 694 17.68 32.64 36.32
C THR A 694 18.97 32.28 35.59
N GLN A 695 18.92 31.39 34.59
CA GLN A 695 20.06 31.05 33.73
C GLN A 695 20.48 32.21 32.84
N GLN A 696 19.54 33.03 32.34
CA GLN A 696 19.86 34.27 31.63
C GLN A 696 20.50 35.31 32.56
N LYS A 697 19.98 35.47 33.79
CA LYS A 697 20.62 36.32 34.81
C LYS A 697 21.99 35.80 35.22
N GLN A 698 22.17 34.48 35.37
CA GLN A 698 23.45 33.85 35.66
C GLN A 698 24.43 34.06 34.50
N SER A 699 24.05 33.75 33.26
CA SER A 699 24.89 33.94 32.08
C SER A 699 25.23 35.42 31.85
N GLN A 700 24.31 36.33 32.16
CA GLN A 700 24.58 37.77 32.15
C GLN A 700 25.53 38.17 33.29
N LEU A 701 25.37 37.66 34.52
CA LEU A 701 26.34 37.87 35.61
C LEU A 701 27.72 37.26 35.31
N GLU A 702 27.79 36.09 34.70
CA GLU A 702 29.02 35.43 34.27
C GLU A 702 29.69 36.22 33.15
N LYS A 703 28.92 36.77 32.22
CA LYS A 703 29.40 37.67 31.18
C LYS A 703 29.87 39.01 31.73
N ASP A 704 29.15 39.58 32.70
CA ASP A 704 29.52 40.84 33.36
C ASP A 704 30.72 40.63 34.30
N LEU A 705 30.84 39.46 34.94
CA LEU A 705 32.01 39.04 35.72
C LEU A 705 33.20 38.76 34.81
N LEU A 706 33.02 38.11 33.66
CA LEU A 706 34.08 37.91 32.67
C LEU A 706 34.49 39.24 32.02
N GLN A 707 33.55 40.17 31.83
CA GLN A 707 33.83 41.53 31.37
C GLN A 707 34.48 42.39 32.47
N ALA A 708 34.19 42.13 33.75
CA ALA A 708 34.88 42.74 34.88
C ALA A 708 36.29 42.16 35.08
N LEU A 709 36.47 40.85 34.93
CA LEU A 709 37.76 40.17 34.99
C LEU A 709 38.64 40.59 33.82
N THR A 710 38.15 40.59 32.58
CA THR A 710 38.90 41.12 31.43
C THR A 710 39.12 42.64 31.51
N ARG A 711 38.27 43.41 32.21
CA ARG A 711 38.58 44.79 32.61
C ARG A 711 39.68 44.86 33.67
N VAL A 712 39.71 44.00 34.68
CA VAL A 712 40.77 43.96 35.69
C VAL A 712 42.09 43.47 35.10
N ASP A 713 42.08 42.47 34.23
CA ASP A 713 43.27 42.00 33.50
C ASP A 713 43.74 43.08 32.53
N SER A 714 42.85 43.72 31.76
CA SER A 714 43.27 44.83 30.89
C SER A 714 43.67 46.07 31.68
N ILE A 715 43.17 46.32 32.89
CA ILE A 715 43.66 47.41 33.77
C ILE A 715 44.99 47.03 34.45
N THR A 716 45.23 45.76 34.77
CA THR A 716 46.52 45.29 35.32
C THR A 716 47.60 45.25 34.25
N ILE A 717 47.27 44.76 33.05
CA ILE A 717 48.13 44.82 31.86
C ILE A 717 48.33 46.29 31.45
N SER A 718 47.28 47.11 31.42
CA SER A 718 47.40 48.54 31.09
C SER A 718 48.12 49.34 32.16
N ASN A 719 48.01 49.03 33.46
CA ASN A 719 48.80 49.70 34.51
C ASN A 719 50.27 49.30 34.42
N LYS A 720 50.57 48.01 34.22
CA LYS A 720 51.95 47.55 34.02
C LYS A 720 52.55 48.11 32.74
N GLN A 721 51.81 48.08 31.64
CA GLN A 721 52.17 48.77 30.41
C GLN A 721 52.20 50.28 30.57
N CYS A 722 51.40 50.92 31.43
CA CYS A 722 51.43 52.37 31.66
C CYS A 722 52.66 52.76 32.47
N GLU A 723 53.09 51.93 33.42
CA GLU A 723 54.31 52.13 34.21
C GLU A 723 55.57 51.87 33.37
N ASP A 724 55.60 50.76 32.61
CA ASP A 724 56.62 50.48 31.61
C ASP A 724 56.62 51.54 30.49
N ASN A 725 55.45 51.98 30.01
CA ASN A 725 55.30 53.07 29.02
C ASN A 725 55.50 54.45 29.63
N LEU A 726 55.49 54.68 30.95
CA LEU A 726 55.84 55.98 31.54
C LEU A 726 57.36 56.12 31.59
N GLN A 727 58.09 55.04 31.94
CA GLN A 727 59.54 55.02 31.78
C GLN A 727 59.95 55.05 30.31
N THR A 728 59.23 54.31 29.45
CA THR A 728 59.52 54.24 28.02
C THR A 728 59.05 55.48 27.27
N MET A 729 57.97 56.16 27.65
CA MET A 729 57.62 57.52 27.17
C MET A 729 58.56 58.57 27.74
N ARG A 730 59.06 58.46 28.97
CA ARG A 730 60.05 59.44 29.44
C ARG A 730 61.35 59.36 28.62
N LYS A 731 61.75 58.16 28.19
CA LYS A 731 62.83 57.97 27.22
C LYS A 731 62.43 58.34 25.79
N LEU A 732 61.27 57.88 25.30
CA LEU A 732 60.82 58.11 23.94
C LEU A 732 60.42 59.55 23.70
N THR A 733 59.75 60.28 24.59
CA THR A 733 59.53 61.73 24.40
C THR A 733 60.86 62.48 24.26
N ILE A 734 61.91 62.12 25.01
CA ILE A 734 63.25 62.71 24.82
C ILE A 734 63.88 62.28 23.48
N GLN A 735 63.76 61.01 23.11
CA GLN A 735 64.30 60.44 21.87
C GLN A 735 63.54 60.89 20.61
N THR A 736 62.22 61.08 20.72
CA THR A 736 61.26 61.40 19.67
C THR A 736 61.07 62.91 19.54
N VAL A 737 61.32 63.72 20.58
CA VAL A 737 61.63 65.14 20.36
C VAL A 737 62.94 65.25 19.56
N LYS A 738 63.98 64.48 19.89
CA LYS A 738 65.21 64.42 19.07
C LYS A 738 64.98 63.92 17.64
N GLU A 739 64.13 62.91 17.45
CA GLU A 739 63.91 62.28 16.15
C GLU A 739 62.87 63.01 15.28
N ILE A 740 61.76 63.54 15.82
CA ILE A 740 60.81 64.37 15.03
C ILE A 740 61.51 65.64 14.51
N CYS A 741 62.40 66.24 15.31
CA CYS A 741 63.25 67.35 14.87
C CYS A 741 64.28 66.97 13.78
N ALA A 742 64.40 65.69 13.44
CA ALA A 742 65.22 65.17 12.35
C ALA A 742 64.40 64.47 11.23
N SER A 743 63.14 64.10 11.47
CA SER A 743 62.40 63.13 10.63
C SER A 743 61.03 63.57 10.11
N LYS A 744 60.61 64.83 10.32
CA LYS A 744 59.35 65.36 9.76
C LYS A 744 59.52 66.39 8.64
N LEU A 745 60.62 66.26 7.89
CA LEU A 745 60.64 66.61 6.47
C LEU A 745 59.84 65.54 5.71
N ASN A 746 58.79 65.93 4.99
CA ASN A 746 57.73 65.08 4.42
C ASN A 746 56.86 64.44 5.53
N ASP A 747 55.59 64.76 5.71
CA ASP A 747 54.54 64.80 4.68
C ASP A 747 53.43 65.82 5.02
N GLY A 748 52.78 66.40 4.01
CA GLY A 748 51.96 67.60 4.16
C GLY A 748 50.44 67.37 4.28
N ALA A 749 49.81 68.01 5.27
CA ALA A 749 48.36 68.14 5.38
C ALA A 749 47.95 69.62 5.45
N GLN A 750 47.40 70.14 4.35
CA GLN A 750 47.01 71.55 4.22
C GLN A 750 45.88 71.91 5.19
N GLN A 751 46.11 72.92 6.03
CA GLN A 751 45.08 73.57 6.85
C GLN A 751 44.91 75.05 6.46
N PRO A 752 43.75 75.68 6.74
CA PRO A 752 43.46 77.03 6.28
C PRO A 752 44.45 78.06 6.84
N LEU A 753 44.89 78.94 5.94
CA LEU A 753 46.10 79.75 6.04
C LEU A 753 46.01 80.91 7.08
N GLU A 754 44.84 81.04 7.74
CA GLU A 754 44.59 81.89 8.92
C GLU A 754 45.19 81.35 10.22
N PHE A 755 45.65 80.08 10.25
CA PHE A 755 46.04 79.40 11.49
C PHE A 755 47.39 79.88 12.08
N VAL A 756 48.32 80.36 11.24
CA VAL A 756 49.68 80.74 11.64
C VAL A 756 49.73 81.85 12.72
N PRO A 757 49.03 83.00 12.57
CA PRO A 757 48.92 83.99 13.65
C PRO A 757 48.32 83.47 14.97
N LYS A 758 47.55 82.38 14.90
CA LYS A 758 46.88 81.78 16.05
C LYS A 758 47.84 80.96 16.90
N LEU A 759 48.61 80.06 16.27
CA LEU A 759 49.69 79.32 16.93
C LEU A 759 50.74 80.27 17.52
N SER A 760 51.06 81.35 16.81
CA SER A 760 51.99 82.38 17.31
C SER A 760 51.54 82.98 18.65
N SER A 761 50.24 83.21 18.84
CA SER A 761 49.66 83.73 20.08
C SER A 761 49.70 82.70 21.22
N GLU A 762 49.49 81.42 20.90
CA GLU A 762 49.52 80.32 21.88
C GLU A 762 50.96 80.03 22.36
N ILE A 763 51.95 80.07 21.45
CA ILE A 763 53.39 80.00 21.76
C ILE A 763 53.81 81.12 22.73
N ASP A 764 53.47 82.38 22.42
CA ASP A 764 53.79 83.53 23.28
C ASP A 764 53.14 83.39 24.67
N THR A 765 51.92 82.86 24.74
CA THR A 765 51.20 82.62 26.00
C THR A 765 51.89 81.57 26.89
N LEU A 766 52.41 80.48 26.31
CA LEU A 766 53.13 79.42 27.05
C LEU A 766 54.51 79.88 27.53
N LEU A 767 55.26 80.60 26.69
CA LEU A 767 56.57 81.16 27.06
C LEU A 767 56.48 82.07 28.31
N ASN A 768 55.43 82.89 28.40
CA ASN A 768 55.22 83.78 29.54
C ASN A 768 54.79 83.06 30.83
N LYS A 769 54.16 81.88 30.75
CA LYS A 769 53.89 81.04 31.94
C LYS A 769 55.17 80.45 32.53
N LEU A 770 56.00 79.85 31.69
CA LEU A 770 57.22 79.14 32.11
C LEU A 770 58.18 80.04 32.91
N ALA A 771 58.26 81.34 32.57
CA ALA A 771 59.09 82.33 33.25
C ALA A 771 58.68 82.66 34.71
N ALA A 772 57.46 82.32 35.15
CA ALA A 772 56.89 82.83 36.41
C ALA A 772 57.11 81.94 37.66
N CYS A 773 57.45 80.65 37.49
CA CYS A 773 57.29 79.65 38.55
C CYS A 773 58.54 79.43 39.43
N ASN A 774 58.65 80.20 40.52
CA ASN A 774 59.82 80.29 41.41
C ASN A 774 59.86 79.34 42.64
N HIS A 775 59.19 78.19 42.61
CA HIS A 775 59.50 77.06 43.52
C HIS A 775 59.02 75.72 42.95
N ILE A 776 59.64 74.62 43.39
CA ILE A 776 59.31 73.25 42.95
C ILE A 776 58.59 72.50 44.08
N SER A 777 57.46 71.90 43.73
CA SER A 777 56.74 70.85 44.46
C SER A 777 56.29 69.79 43.45
N ILE A 778 55.96 68.58 43.89
CA ILE A 778 55.83 67.39 43.01
C ILE A 778 54.69 67.51 41.98
N ASP A 779 53.57 68.19 42.31
CA ASP A 779 52.52 68.50 41.33
C ASP A 779 53.04 69.35 40.14
N GLY A 780 53.94 70.29 40.41
CA GLY A 780 54.46 71.26 39.44
C GLY A 780 55.39 70.67 38.37
N CYS A 781 55.74 69.38 38.47
CA CYS A 781 56.51 68.69 37.42
C CYS A 781 55.64 68.33 36.21
N VAL A 782 54.35 68.05 36.39
CA VAL A 782 53.48 67.62 35.29
C VAL A 782 53.09 68.82 34.40
N GLU A 783 52.71 69.94 35.01
CA GLU A 783 52.35 71.17 34.28
C GLU A 783 53.54 71.74 33.48
N LYS A 784 54.75 71.76 34.05
CA LYS A 784 55.93 72.23 33.30
C LYS A 784 56.28 71.31 32.12
N ILE A 785 56.20 69.99 32.29
CA ILE A 785 56.44 69.05 31.17
C ILE A 785 55.35 69.20 30.09
N HIS A 786 54.10 69.45 30.49
CA HIS A 786 53.00 69.77 29.57
C HIS A 786 53.29 71.05 28.77
N ASP A 787 53.56 72.19 29.43
CA ASP A 787 53.84 73.46 28.75
C ASP A 787 55.06 73.37 27.79
N ILE A 788 56.10 72.60 28.13
CA ILE A 788 57.27 72.35 27.25
C ILE A 788 56.88 71.50 26.02
N ILE A 789 56.14 70.41 26.21
CA ILE A 789 55.70 69.53 25.10
C ILE A 789 54.80 70.30 24.13
N TYR A 790 53.86 71.11 24.65
CA TYR A 790 52.98 71.93 23.82
C TYR A 790 53.75 73.04 23.10
N LEU A 791 54.73 73.70 23.74
CA LEU A 791 55.58 74.69 23.09
C LEU A 791 56.39 74.10 21.92
N GLY A 792 56.91 72.88 22.07
CA GLY A 792 57.56 72.15 20.98
C GLY A 792 56.60 71.73 19.87
N TYR A 793 55.44 71.18 20.24
CA TYR A 793 54.37 70.79 19.32
C TYR A 793 53.91 71.96 18.43
N TYR A 794 53.56 73.10 19.04
CA TYR A 794 53.09 74.27 18.30
C TYR A 794 54.17 74.87 17.41
N PHE A 795 55.45 74.79 17.77
CA PHE A 795 56.51 75.23 16.86
C PHE A 795 56.64 74.32 15.62
N ILE A 796 56.49 73.00 15.79
CA ILE A 796 56.52 72.04 14.67
C ILE A 796 55.31 72.26 13.76
N GLU A 797 54.11 72.41 14.30
CA GLU A 797 52.91 72.66 13.48
C GLU A 797 52.95 74.04 12.79
N LEU A 798 53.50 75.08 13.45
CA LEU A 798 53.80 76.38 12.82
C LEU A 798 54.79 76.23 11.66
N TYR A 799 55.85 75.43 11.83
CA TYR A 799 56.84 75.17 10.80
C TYR A 799 56.24 74.41 9.61
N GLU A 800 55.47 73.36 9.85
CA GLU A 800 54.81 72.56 8.81
C GLU A 800 53.82 73.40 8.00
N GLN A 801 52.99 74.23 8.65
CA GLN A 801 52.11 75.14 7.91
C GLN A 801 52.90 76.18 7.09
N CYS A 802 54.05 76.66 7.56
CA CYS A 802 54.90 77.57 6.81
C CYS A 802 55.61 76.91 5.60
N ASP A 803 56.00 75.64 5.69
CA ASP A 803 56.57 74.86 4.58
C ASP A 803 55.48 74.47 3.56
N ILE A 804 54.26 74.21 4.02
CA ILE A 804 53.05 74.07 3.19
C ILE A 804 52.75 75.39 2.46
N ILE A 805 52.85 76.54 3.12
CA ILE A 805 52.66 77.86 2.48
C ILE A 805 53.70 78.10 1.39
N TYR A 806 54.97 77.76 1.62
CA TYR A 806 56.04 77.82 0.61
C TYR A 806 55.76 76.94 -0.61
N THR A 807 55.30 75.71 -0.39
CA THR A 807 55.07 74.72 -1.46
C THR A 807 53.72 74.87 -2.18
N THR A 808 52.73 75.52 -1.57
CA THR A 808 51.36 75.68 -2.11
C THR A 808 51.11 77.06 -2.74
N THR A 809 51.87 78.10 -2.37
CA THR A 809 51.67 79.45 -2.93
C THR A 809 52.18 79.57 -4.37
N THR A 810 51.49 80.37 -5.18
CA THR A 810 51.95 80.75 -6.53
C THR A 810 53.00 81.86 -6.51
N GLU A 811 53.15 82.59 -5.39
CA GLU A 811 54.17 83.63 -5.21
C GLU A 811 55.41 83.08 -4.48
N ILE A 812 56.20 82.27 -5.19
CA ILE A 812 57.30 81.45 -4.66
C ILE A 812 58.30 82.26 -3.81
N GLU A 813 58.64 83.50 -4.20
CA GLU A 813 59.58 84.35 -3.44
C GLU A 813 59.07 84.66 -2.03
N LYS A 814 57.79 85.04 -1.88
CA LYS A 814 57.20 85.33 -0.56
C LYS A 814 57.02 84.07 0.27
N GLY A 815 56.69 82.94 -0.36
CA GLY A 815 56.70 81.63 0.29
C GLY A 815 58.08 81.27 0.85
N GLN A 816 59.14 81.56 0.08
CA GLN A 816 60.51 81.29 0.49
C GLN A 816 60.93 82.15 1.69
N ASP A 817 60.49 83.40 1.75
CA ASP A 817 60.71 84.29 2.90
C ASP A 817 59.96 83.83 4.16
N VAL A 818 58.72 83.36 4.03
CA VAL A 818 57.96 82.73 5.14
C VAL A 818 58.76 81.56 5.74
N LEU A 819 59.22 80.64 4.90
CA LEU A 819 59.97 79.46 5.33
C LEU A 819 61.35 79.81 5.92
N ASN A 820 62.06 80.77 5.33
CA ASN A 820 63.33 81.26 5.88
C ASN A 820 63.13 81.93 7.25
N ARG A 821 62.01 82.63 7.45
CA ARG A 821 61.72 83.31 8.71
C ARG A 821 61.42 82.33 9.83
N VAL A 822 60.58 81.31 9.63
CA VAL A 822 60.29 80.30 10.67
C VAL A 822 61.56 79.49 11.03
N ARG A 823 62.40 79.15 10.05
CA ARG A 823 63.71 78.50 10.27
C ARG A 823 64.63 79.29 11.21
N SER A 824 64.55 80.62 11.21
CA SER A 824 65.41 81.48 12.05
C SER A 824 65.10 81.44 13.56
N ILE A 825 63.99 80.80 13.96
CA ILE A 825 63.49 80.74 15.35
C ILE A 825 63.98 79.47 16.06
N TRP A 826 64.14 78.38 15.29
CA TRP A 826 64.47 77.05 15.82
C TRP A 826 65.72 77.00 16.74
N PRO A 827 66.86 77.66 16.42
CA PRO A 827 68.05 77.58 17.28
C PRO A 827 67.85 78.18 18.67
N ASP A 828 67.07 79.26 18.78
CA ASP A 828 66.80 79.91 20.07
C ASP A 828 65.85 79.06 20.92
N LEU A 829 64.88 78.40 20.28
CA LEU A 829 63.94 77.50 20.94
C LEU A 829 64.63 76.23 21.47
N LEU A 830 65.60 75.70 20.73
CA LEU A 830 66.40 74.54 21.18
C LEU A 830 67.21 74.87 22.45
N LEU A 831 67.90 76.02 22.46
CA LEU A 831 68.63 76.51 23.62
C LEU A 831 67.69 76.83 24.81
N LEU A 832 66.44 77.23 24.55
CA LEU A 832 65.43 77.41 25.59
C LEU A 832 65.06 76.07 26.24
N PHE A 833 64.91 74.99 25.47
CA PHE A 833 64.63 73.66 26.02
C PHE A 833 65.80 73.09 26.83
N GLU A 834 67.05 73.23 26.36
CA GLU A 834 68.24 72.81 27.12
C GLU A 834 68.34 73.51 28.47
N ALA A 835 68.05 74.82 28.53
CA ALA A 835 68.05 75.59 29.78
C ALA A 835 66.99 75.13 30.79
N VAL A 836 65.86 74.57 30.33
CA VAL A 836 64.80 74.04 31.21
C VAL A 836 65.07 72.59 31.63
N GLU A 837 65.74 71.79 30.79
CA GLU A 837 66.16 70.42 31.16
C GLU A 837 67.13 70.40 32.35
N HIS A 838 67.94 71.46 32.51
CA HIS A 838 69.01 71.55 33.52
C HIS A 838 68.65 72.37 34.78
N ASP A 839 67.42 72.91 34.89
CA ASP A 839 66.91 73.77 35.99
C ASP A 839 67.83 74.97 36.34
N ASP A 840 68.50 75.53 35.33
CA ASP A 840 69.62 76.46 35.54
C ASP A 840 69.15 77.91 35.80
N LYS A 841 69.60 78.51 36.90
CA LYS A 841 68.91 79.66 37.50
C LYS A 841 69.41 81.02 37.03
N ASN A 842 68.58 81.65 36.19
CA ASN A 842 68.44 83.09 35.87
C ASN A 842 69.11 83.62 34.58
N LYS A 843 68.52 84.71 34.07
CA LYS A 843 69.00 85.65 33.05
C LYS A 843 69.11 85.18 31.59
N GLN A 844 69.57 83.96 31.30
CA GLN A 844 69.59 83.52 29.89
C GLN A 844 68.17 83.28 29.36
N PHE A 845 67.33 82.57 30.11
CA PHE A 845 65.95 82.23 29.73
C PHE A 845 65.13 83.46 29.26
N ASP A 846 65.04 84.52 30.09
CA ASP A 846 64.30 85.76 29.80
C ASP A 846 64.79 86.53 28.56
N SER A 847 66.02 86.25 28.09
CA SER A 847 66.58 86.87 26.88
C SER A 847 66.18 86.11 25.61
N LEU A 848 66.16 84.77 25.67
CA LEU A 848 65.72 83.90 24.55
C LEU A 848 64.23 84.07 24.27
N VAL A 849 63.38 84.04 25.31
CA VAL A 849 61.91 84.24 25.20
C VAL A 849 61.55 85.47 24.34
N LYS A 850 62.28 86.58 24.54
CA LYS A 850 62.01 87.86 23.88
C LYS A 850 62.45 87.91 22.42
N GLU A 851 63.56 87.25 22.08
CA GLU A 851 64.01 87.17 20.68
C GLU A 851 63.12 86.22 19.85
N ILE A 852 62.59 85.16 20.48
CA ILE A 852 61.61 84.25 19.88
C ILE A 852 60.31 85.01 19.54
N HIS A 853 59.67 85.70 20.50
CA HIS A 853 58.47 86.55 20.27
C HIS A 853 58.66 87.50 19.06
N ARG A 854 59.82 88.18 19.02
CA ARG A 854 60.14 89.16 17.97
C ARG A 854 60.14 88.51 16.58
N LYS A 855 60.77 87.34 16.44
CA LYS A 855 60.85 86.64 15.15
C LYS A 855 59.51 86.03 14.70
N LEU A 856 58.69 85.54 15.64
CA LEU A 856 57.32 85.07 15.34
C LEU A 856 56.42 86.20 14.83
N THR A 857 56.51 87.39 15.44
CA THR A 857 55.72 88.56 15.02
C THR A 857 55.95 88.93 13.54
N GLU A 858 57.19 88.83 13.07
CA GLU A 858 57.57 89.14 11.67
C GLU A 858 57.11 88.05 10.66
N LEU A 859 56.87 86.81 11.10
CA LEU A 859 56.41 85.70 10.26
C LEU A 859 54.93 85.86 9.85
N ASN A 860 54.07 86.21 10.82
CA ASN A 860 52.62 86.30 10.63
C ASN A 860 52.20 87.32 9.56
N ALA A 861 52.98 88.39 9.39
CA ALA A 861 52.71 89.47 8.44
C ALA A 861 52.85 89.04 6.96
N LEU A 862 53.69 88.04 6.67
CA LEU A 862 53.88 87.52 5.32
C LEU A 862 52.76 86.56 4.91
N VAL A 863 52.34 85.70 5.84
CA VAL A 863 51.37 84.61 5.57
C VAL A 863 50.01 85.15 5.13
N GLN A 864 49.50 86.18 5.79
CA GLN A 864 48.17 86.78 5.51
C GLN A 864 47.98 87.27 4.04
N GLY A 865 49.04 87.39 3.24
CA GLY A 865 48.94 87.78 1.82
C GLY A 865 48.42 86.70 0.86
N ILE A 866 48.35 85.42 1.25
CA ILE A 866 48.29 84.28 0.28
C ILE A 866 46.89 83.61 0.16
N LEU A 867 45.94 83.90 1.05
CA LEU A 867 44.83 83.00 1.42
C LEU A 867 43.73 82.69 0.37
N ASN A 868 43.61 83.42 -0.74
CA ASN A 868 42.29 83.73 -1.32
C ASN A 868 41.75 82.91 -2.56
N ASN A 869 41.97 81.57 -2.76
CA ASN A 869 41.92 80.99 -4.14
C ASN A 869 41.19 79.65 -4.64
N PHE A 870 41.04 78.48 -3.97
CA PHE A 870 40.86 77.16 -4.69
C PHE A 870 39.74 76.14 -4.23
N GLU A 871 39.17 75.29 -5.13
CA GLU A 871 38.18 74.19 -4.80
C GLU A 871 37.82 73.10 -5.91
N ASN A 872 37.27 71.91 -5.50
CA ASN A 872 36.25 70.96 -6.12
C ASN A 872 36.48 69.73 -7.09
N SER A 873 35.64 68.63 -6.94
CA SER A 873 35.35 67.52 -7.92
C SER A 873 34.04 66.64 -7.67
N VAL A 874 33.88 65.38 -8.18
CA VAL A 874 32.59 64.75 -8.71
C VAL A 874 31.93 63.52 -7.96
N ASP A 875 30.64 63.24 -8.24
CA ASP A 875 29.64 62.44 -7.48
C ASP A 875 29.05 61.15 -8.17
N LEU A 876 28.56 60.15 -7.40
CA LEU A 876 28.02 58.83 -7.88
C LEU A 876 26.56 58.52 -7.47
N ASP A 877 26.02 59.08 -6.38
CA ASP A 877 24.79 58.61 -5.70
C ASP A 877 23.59 58.41 -6.66
N LYS A 878 23.48 59.35 -7.59
CA LYS A 878 22.41 59.49 -8.60
C LYS A 878 22.29 58.31 -9.57
N LEU A 879 23.34 57.51 -9.77
CA LEU A 879 23.32 56.42 -10.76
C LEU A 879 22.38 55.27 -10.34
N ILE A 880 22.34 54.94 -9.05
CA ILE A 880 21.53 53.82 -8.53
C ILE A 880 20.04 54.21 -8.46
N GLU A 881 19.74 55.47 -8.13
CA GLU A 881 18.36 55.97 -8.16
C GLU A 881 17.74 55.97 -9.57
N VAL A 882 18.53 56.22 -10.61
CA VAL A 882 18.08 56.15 -12.02
C VAL A 882 17.71 54.72 -12.40
N GLU A 883 18.59 53.76 -12.17
CA GLU A 883 18.40 52.34 -12.53
C GLU A 883 17.18 51.70 -11.86
N LEU A 884 16.95 52.02 -10.58
CA LEU A 884 15.76 51.56 -9.84
C LEU A 884 14.47 52.20 -10.38
N LYS A 885 14.53 53.45 -10.82
CA LYS A 885 13.40 54.21 -11.38
C LYS A 885 13.03 53.76 -12.80
N GLU A 886 14.01 53.34 -13.59
CA GLU A 886 13.77 52.71 -14.90
C GLU A 886 13.08 51.34 -14.76
N MET A 887 13.43 50.55 -13.73
CA MET A 887 12.69 49.33 -13.40
C MET A 887 11.25 49.62 -12.95
N ASP A 888 11.01 50.58 -12.05
CA ASP A 888 9.66 51.02 -11.65
C ASP A 888 8.81 51.39 -12.89
N ALA A 889 9.38 52.17 -13.82
CA ALA A 889 8.70 52.61 -15.03
C ALA A 889 8.35 51.44 -15.98
N ALA A 890 9.29 50.52 -16.21
CA ALA A 890 9.07 49.35 -17.06
C ALA A 890 7.97 48.42 -16.51
N ILE A 891 7.84 48.31 -15.18
CA ILE A 891 6.80 47.52 -14.51
C ILE A 891 5.43 48.18 -14.63
N GLU A 892 5.34 49.50 -14.47
CA GLU A 892 4.07 50.25 -14.60
C GLU A 892 3.57 50.27 -16.06
N GLU A 893 4.48 50.41 -17.02
CA GLU A 893 4.20 50.28 -18.45
C GLU A 893 3.74 48.85 -18.80
N ALA A 894 4.37 47.83 -18.23
CA ALA A 894 4.00 46.43 -18.42
C ALA A 894 2.61 46.10 -17.83
N ALA A 895 2.30 46.62 -16.64
CA ALA A 895 0.98 46.49 -16.03
C ALA A 895 -0.10 47.14 -16.91
N SER A 896 0.16 48.35 -17.38
CA SER A 896 -0.75 49.11 -18.26
C SER A 896 -1.02 48.36 -19.58
N LYS A 897 0.02 47.78 -20.20
CA LYS A 897 -0.12 46.97 -21.42
C LYS A 897 -1.00 45.72 -21.22
N ILE A 898 -0.93 45.05 -20.07
CA ILE A 898 -1.79 43.88 -19.78
C ILE A 898 -3.26 44.30 -19.61
N ILE A 899 -3.52 45.44 -18.97
CA ILE A 899 -4.87 46.01 -18.84
C ILE A 899 -5.44 46.43 -20.22
N ASP A 900 -4.60 47.00 -21.08
CA ASP A 900 -4.92 47.31 -22.48
C ASP A 900 -5.22 46.07 -23.33
N LEU A 901 -4.59 44.93 -23.05
CA LEU A 901 -4.89 43.66 -23.71
C LEU A 901 -6.22 43.08 -23.20
N LEU A 902 -6.51 43.24 -21.91
CA LEU A 902 -7.78 42.80 -21.30
C LEU A 902 -8.98 43.57 -21.86
N SER A 903 -8.85 44.88 -22.10
CA SER A 903 -9.89 45.66 -22.76
C SER A 903 -10.10 45.22 -24.23
N LYS A 904 -9.02 45.03 -25.01
CA LYS A 904 -9.09 44.60 -26.43
C LYS A 904 -9.60 43.17 -26.62
N SER A 905 -9.30 42.26 -25.69
CA SER A 905 -9.79 40.87 -25.73
C SER A 905 -11.32 40.81 -25.59
N ARG A 906 -11.94 41.76 -24.88
CA ARG A 906 -13.41 41.85 -24.73
C ARG A 906 -14.14 42.26 -26.01
N GLU A 907 -13.45 42.81 -27.01
CA GLU A 907 -14.07 43.34 -28.23
C GLU A 907 -14.17 42.32 -29.38
N ASN A 908 -13.32 41.28 -29.41
CA ASN A 908 -13.08 40.49 -30.63
C ASN A 908 -13.40 38.99 -30.55
N ASP A 909 -13.65 38.43 -29.36
CA ASP A 909 -13.45 36.99 -29.14
C ASP A 909 -14.72 36.15 -28.89
N ASN A 910 -14.65 34.85 -29.18
CA ASN A 910 -15.72 33.90 -28.92
C ASN A 910 -15.95 33.73 -27.41
N LYS A 911 -17.20 33.66 -26.94
CA LYS A 911 -17.58 33.68 -25.51
C LYS A 911 -16.69 32.85 -24.56
N ILE A 912 -16.28 31.64 -24.95
CA ILE A 912 -15.47 30.74 -24.12
C ILE A 912 -13.97 31.10 -24.17
N LYS A 913 -13.45 31.47 -25.35
CA LYS A 913 -12.09 32.02 -25.47
C LYS A 913 -11.95 33.31 -24.66
N LEU A 914 -12.95 34.20 -24.75
CA LEU A 914 -13.03 35.44 -24.01
C LEU A 914 -12.95 35.20 -22.49
N GLU A 915 -13.72 34.24 -21.96
CA GLU A 915 -13.70 33.87 -20.53
C GLU A 915 -12.33 33.32 -20.08
N VAL A 916 -11.62 32.57 -20.95
CA VAL A 916 -10.28 32.04 -20.66
C VAL A 916 -9.22 33.15 -20.73
N ASN A 917 -9.24 33.97 -21.79
CA ASN A 917 -8.29 35.06 -22.01
C ASN A 917 -8.41 36.13 -20.92
N GLU A 918 -9.63 36.48 -20.52
CA GLU A 918 -9.91 37.41 -19.41
C GLU A 918 -9.26 36.94 -18.10
N LYS A 919 -9.52 35.71 -17.67
CA LYS A 919 -8.94 35.14 -16.43
C LYS A 919 -7.41 35.04 -16.46
N ILE A 920 -6.84 34.72 -17.62
CA ILE A 920 -5.38 34.69 -17.80
C ILE A 920 -4.78 36.09 -17.63
N LEU A 921 -5.41 37.12 -18.21
CA LEU A 921 -4.93 38.51 -18.11
C LEU A 921 -5.16 39.11 -16.73
N GLU A 922 -6.26 38.78 -16.05
CA GLU A 922 -6.49 39.13 -14.63
C GLU A 922 -5.38 38.56 -13.74
N ALA A 923 -5.04 37.27 -13.91
CA ALA A 923 -3.95 36.64 -13.15
C ALA A 923 -2.59 37.30 -13.44
N CYS A 924 -2.30 37.66 -14.70
CA CYS A 924 -1.07 38.37 -15.06
C CYS A 924 -1.02 39.80 -14.49
N THR A 925 -2.16 40.49 -14.42
CA THR A 925 -2.28 41.81 -13.78
C THR A 925 -2.01 41.71 -12.28
N ALA A 926 -2.60 40.73 -11.60
CA ALA A 926 -2.37 40.48 -10.17
C ALA A 926 -0.91 40.11 -9.86
N LEU A 927 -0.24 39.38 -10.75
CA LEU A 927 1.20 39.10 -10.66
C LEU A 927 2.03 40.40 -10.78
N MET A 928 1.73 41.27 -11.74
CA MET A 928 2.46 42.53 -11.94
C MET A 928 2.33 43.46 -10.73
N GLU A 929 1.14 43.59 -10.14
CA GLU A 929 0.91 44.38 -8.92
C GLU A 929 1.68 43.80 -7.71
N CYS A 930 1.77 42.48 -7.58
CA CYS A 930 2.61 41.86 -6.54
C CYS A 930 4.11 42.20 -6.72
N ILE A 931 4.58 42.29 -7.96
CA ILE A 931 5.98 42.63 -8.28
C ILE A 931 6.27 44.11 -8.00
N LYS A 932 5.36 45.00 -8.36
CA LYS A 932 5.40 46.42 -8.00
C LYS A 932 5.50 46.62 -6.48
N VAL A 933 4.67 45.92 -5.70
CA VAL A 933 4.76 45.94 -4.23
C VAL A 933 6.13 45.44 -3.74
N LEU A 934 6.69 44.38 -4.34
CA LEU A 934 8.02 43.86 -4.00
C LEU A 934 9.15 44.87 -4.28
N ILE A 935 9.12 45.55 -5.42
CA ILE A 935 10.12 46.57 -5.77
C ILE A 935 10.06 47.75 -4.79
N LEU A 936 8.85 48.22 -4.45
CA LEU A 936 8.64 49.26 -3.45
C LEU A 936 9.22 48.86 -2.08
N LYS A 937 9.06 47.60 -1.63
CA LYS A 937 9.70 47.13 -0.38
C LYS A 937 11.22 47.00 -0.50
N SER A 938 11.73 46.63 -1.68
CA SER A 938 13.17 46.55 -1.96
C SER A 938 13.84 47.92 -1.82
N ARG A 939 13.27 48.97 -2.43
CA ARG A 939 13.77 50.35 -2.31
C ARG A 939 13.78 50.87 -0.86
N VAL A 940 12.72 50.60 -0.09
CA VAL A 940 12.65 51.01 1.33
C VAL A 940 13.74 50.31 2.15
N LEU A 941 14.00 49.02 1.90
CA LEU A 941 15.07 48.29 2.58
C LEU A 941 16.47 48.83 2.18
N GLN A 942 16.69 49.20 0.93
CA GLN A 942 17.96 49.82 0.49
C GLN A 942 18.20 51.16 1.20
N GLN A 943 17.16 51.99 1.32
CA GLN A 943 17.21 53.26 2.07
C GLN A 943 17.52 53.05 3.56
N GLU A 944 16.98 52.00 4.20
CA GLU A 944 17.34 51.58 5.56
C GLU A 944 18.82 51.16 5.67
N ILE A 945 19.32 50.35 4.72
CA ILE A 945 20.72 49.91 4.69
C ILE A 945 21.68 51.10 4.60
N VAL A 946 21.46 52.00 3.64
CA VAL A 946 22.34 53.17 3.43
C VAL A 946 22.27 54.12 4.62
N SER A 947 21.08 54.43 5.14
CA SER A 947 20.94 55.31 6.31
C SER A 947 21.56 54.73 7.58
N SER A 948 21.51 53.40 7.76
CA SER A 948 22.08 52.72 8.94
C SER A 948 23.60 52.48 8.86
N GLN A 949 24.19 52.40 7.67
CA GLN A 949 25.58 51.91 7.49
C GLN A 949 26.57 52.93 6.89
N LYS A 950 26.12 54.11 6.45
CA LYS A 950 27.01 55.15 5.88
C LYS A 950 27.89 55.89 6.89
N GLY A 951 27.46 56.01 8.15
CA GLY A 951 28.12 56.85 9.16
C GLY A 951 28.14 58.33 8.73
N ASN A 952 29.31 58.98 8.83
CA ASN A 952 29.50 60.37 8.39
C ASN A 952 29.75 60.52 6.88
N ALA A 953 29.85 59.42 6.12
CA ALA A 953 30.11 59.48 4.68
C ALA A 953 28.83 59.77 3.87
N THR A 954 29.00 60.31 2.66
CA THR A 954 27.91 60.47 1.70
C THR A 954 27.42 59.12 1.17
N ALA A 955 26.19 59.06 0.65
CA ALA A 955 25.64 57.82 0.07
C ALA A 955 26.42 57.39 -1.19
N ASN A 956 26.84 58.34 -2.03
CA ASN A 956 27.89 58.20 -3.05
C ASN A 956 29.12 57.39 -2.56
N GLU A 957 29.76 57.83 -1.48
CA GLU A 957 30.95 57.14 -0.93
C GLU A 957 30.61 55.77 -0.35
N PHE A 958 29.43 55.61 0.26
CA PHE A 958 28.95 54.32 0.74
C PHE A 958 28.77 53.31 -0.41
N TYR A 959 28.17 53.73 -1.53
CA TYR A 959 28.03 52.89 -2.73
C TYR A 959 29.38 52.62 -3.40
N LYS A 960 30.28 53.62 -3.54
CA LYS A 960 31.66 53.41 -4.02
C LYS A 960 32.40 52.33 -3.21
N ARG A 961 32.27 52.37 -1.88
CA ARG A 961 32.88 51.39 -0.94
C ARG A 961 32.21 50.01 -0.97
N ASN A 962 31.05 49.88 -1.61
CA ASN A 962 30.28 48.64 -1.74
C ASN A 962 29.92 48.36 -3.22
N SER A 963 30.85 48.64 -4.15
CA SER A 963 30.62 48.56 -5.60
C SER A 963 29.98 47.24 -6.04
N GLN A 964 30.59 46.10 -5.71
CA GLN A 964 30.08 44.76 -6.06
C GLN A 964 28.63 44.49 -5.61
N TRP A 965 28.19 45.08 -4.49
CA TRP A 965 26.80 44.97 -4.03
C TRP A 965 25.87 45.89 -4.82
N SER A 966 26.34 47.09 -5.13
CA SER A 966 25.63 48.07 -5.98
C SER A 966 25.44 47.54 -7.41
N ASP A 967 26.49 46.96 -8.00
CA ASP A 967 26.46 46.36 -9.34
C ASP A 967 25.50 45.16 -9.39
N GLY A 968 25.51 44.31 -8.35
CA GLY A 968 24.56 43.20 -8.21
C GLY A 968 23.10 43.67 -8.09
N LEU A 969 22.87 44.81 -7.43
CA LEU A 969 21.54 45.41 -7.28
C LEU A 969 21.02 46.00 -8.61
N ILE A 970 21.87 46.70 -9.35
CA ILE A 970 21.58 47.23 -10.70
C ILE A 970 21.29 46.06 -11.66
N SER A 971 22.13 45.02 -11.63
CA SER A 971 21.98 43.83 -12.49
C SER A 971 20.66 43.09 -12.24
N ALA A 972 20.30 42.86 -10.97
CA ALA A 972 19.03 42.23 -10.61
C ALA A 972 17.82 43.08 -11.06
N SER A 973 17.91 44.40 -10.94
CA SER A 973 16.84 45.33 -11.36
C SER A 973 16.58 45.27 -12.87
N LYS A 974 17.65 45.25 -13.68
CA LYS A 974 17.56 45.08 -15.14
C LYS A 974 16.93 43.75 -15.57
N SER A 975 17.26 42.67 -14.87
CA SER A 975 16.66 41.35 -15.12
C SER A 975 15.15 41.34 -14.86
N VAL A 976 14.69 41.97 -13.76
CA VAL A 976 13.24 42.10 -13.45
C VAL A 976 12.51 42.93 -14.51
N ALA A 977 13.05 44.08 -14.91
CA ALA A 977 12.46 44.92 -15.96
C ALA A 977 12.36 44.20 -17.32
N LYS A 978 13.35 43.37 -17.67
CA LYS A 978 13.32 42.54 -18.88
C LYS A 978 12.28 41.42 -18.80
N ALA A 979 12.21 40.70 -17.67
CA ALA A 979 11.24 39.64 -17.47
C ALA A 979 9.78 40.15 -17.47
N ALA A 980 9.54 41.37 -16.98
CA ALA A 980 8.25 42.04 -17.06
C ALA A 980 7.78 42.28 -18.51
N ASN A 981 8.65 42.79 -19.37
CA ASN A 981 8.33 42.98 -20.79
C ASN A 981 8.08 41.63 -21.49
N TYR A 982 8.87 40.59 -21.19
CA TYR A 982 8.66 39.26 -21.74
C TYR A 982 7.33 38.62 -21.28
N LEU A 983 6.86 38.90 -20.06
CA LEU A 983 5.54 38.50 -19.58
C LEU A 983 4.41 39.16 -20.38
N VAL A 984 4.57 40.44 -20.75
CA VAL A 984 3.61 41.16 -21.62
C VAL A 984 3.62 40.59 -23.03
N GLU A 985 4.80 40.31 -23.60
CA GLU A 985 4.93 39.69 -24.93
C GLU A 985 4.26 38.32 -24.97
N ALA A 986 4.49 37.47 -23.96
CA ALA A 986 3.85 36.16 -23.84
C ALA A 986 2.33 36.25 -23.63
N ALA A 987 1.84 37.24 -22.85
CA ALA A 987 0.41 37.48 -22.66
C ALA A 987 -0.26 37.99 -23.94
N ASN A 988 0.38 38.90 -24.67
CA ASN A 988 -0.07 39.36 -25.98
C ASN A 988 -0.13 38.21 -27.00
N THR A 989 0.88 37.35 -27.02
CA THR A 989 0.91 36.15 -27.87
C THR A 989 -0.22 35.17 -27.50
N ALA A 990 -0.48 34.96 -26.21
CA ALA A 990 -1.55 34.07 -25.71
C ALA A 990 -2.96 34.54 -26.09
N VAL A 991 -3.19 35.86 -26.21
CA VAL A 991 -4.48 36.43 -26.63
C VAL A 991 -4.67 36.37 -28.15
N ASN A 992 -3.61 36.60 -28.93
CA ASN A 992 -3.71 36.72 -30.39
C ASN A 992 -3.56 35.39 -31.17
N ASN A 993 -2.99 34.33 -30.59
CA ASN A 993 -2.76 33.06 -31.30
C ASN A 993 -3.92 32.07 -31.15
N ASP A 994 -4.43 31.58 -32.29
CA ASP A 994 -5.41 30.48 -32.36
C ASP A 994 -4.88 29.11 -31.85
N SER A 995 -3.57 28.97 -31.62
CA SER A 995 -2.92 27.68 -31.32
C SER A 995 -3.24 27.07 -29.96
N GLY A 996 -3.91 27.80 -29.04
CA GLY A 996 -4.53 27.26 -27.82
C GLY A 996 -3.61 26.59 -26.79
N GLN A 997 -2.30 26.85 -26.87
CA GLN A 997 -1.28 26.25 -26.02
C GLN A 997 -0.35 27.32 -25.46
N ASN A 998 -0.80 27.98 -24.39
CA ASN A 998 -0.16 29.18 -23.83
C ASN A 998 1.07 28.88 -22.95
N PHE A 999 1.93 27.95 -23.38
CA PHE A 999 3.10 27.50 -22.62
C PHE A 999 4.20 28.57 -22.46
N GLU A 1000 4.34 29.49 -23.40
CA GLU A 1000 5.30 30.60 -23.32
C GLU A 1000 5.00 31.51 -22.11
N LEU A 1001 3.71 31.70 -21.80
CA LEU A 1001 3.25 32.49 -20.66
C LEU A 1001 3.56 31.81 -19.31
N ILE A 1002 3.53 30.47 -19.25
CA ILE A 1002 3.99 29.71 -18.08
C ILE A 1002 5.49 29.94 -17.85
N VAL A 1003 6.30 29.94 -18.90
CA VAL A 1003 7.75 30.18 -18.81
C VAL A 1003 8.03 31.62 -18.39
N ALA A 1004 7.37 32.62 -18.98
CA ALA A 1004 7.55 34.02 -18.61
C ALA A 1004 7.16 34.30 -17.15
N ALA A 1005 6.05 33.72 -16.68
CA ALA A 1005 5.61 33.83 -15.28
C ALA A 1005 6.56 33.16 -14.27
N GLN A 1006 7.33 32.14 -14.71
CA GLN A 1006 8.36 31.50 -13.89
C GLN A 1006 9.69 32.29 -13.90
N GLU A 1007 10.10 32.83 -15.04
CA GLU A 1007 11.32 33.63 -15.17
C GLU A 1007 11.23 34.91 -14.31
N ILE A 1008 10.09 35.61 -14.33
CA ILE A 1008 9.89 36.82 -13.52
C ILE A 1008 9.90 36.53 -12.01
N ALA A 1009 9.48 35.34 -11.58
CA ALA A 1009 9.63 34.88 -10.20
C ALA A 1009 11.10 34.59 -9.85
N ALA A 1010 11.90 34.07 -10.79
CA ALA A 1010 13.33 33.87 -10.60
C ALA A 1010 14.10 35.19 -10.51
N CYS A 1011 13.84 36.16 -11.40
CA CYS A 1011 14.48 37.48 -11.36
C CYS A 1011 14.12 38.26 -10.08
N THR A 1012 12.86 38.21 -9.63
CA THR A 1012 12.46 38.87 -8.37
C THR A 1012 13.05 38.20 -7.14
N ALA A 1013 13.24 36.87 -7.14
CA ALA A 1013 14.01 36.19 -6.11
C ALA A 1013 15.49 36.63 -6.08
N GLN A 1014 16.13 36.83 -7.24
CA GLN A 1014 17.50 37.39 -7.31
C GLN A 1014 17.57 38.80 -6.71
N LEU A 1015 16.61 39.68 -7.00
CA LEU A 1015 16.54 41.03 -6.42
C LEU A 1015 16.39 41.01 -4.89
N VAL A 1016 15.61 40.08 -4.35
CA VAL A 1016 15.47 39.87 -2.90
C VAL A 1016 16.78 39.37 -2.28
N ILE A 1017 17.48 38.46 -2.94
CA ILE A 1017 18.79 37.95 -2.50
C ILE A 1017 19.83 39.09 -2.48
N ALA A 1018 19.94 39.88 -3.55
CA ALA A 1018 20.84 41.03 -3.63
C ALA A 1018 20.57 42.06 -2.52
N SER A 1019 19.29 42.38 -2.27
CA SER A 1019 18.86 43.30 -1.22
C SER A 1019 19.17 42.76 0.19
N LYS A 1020 19.15 41.43 0.37
CA LYS A 1020 19.41 40.76 1.66
C LYS A 1020 20.88 40.75 2.08
N VAL A 1021 21.85 40.88 1.16
CA VAL A 1021 23.30 40.77 1.45
C VAL A 1021 23.78 41.78 2.50
N LYS A 1022 23.20 42.99 2.52
CA LYS A 1022 23.57 44.07 3.45
C LYS A 1022 22.47 44.40 4.48
N ALA A 1023 21.33 43.71 4.43
CA ALA A 1023 20.21 43.94 5.34
C ALA A 1023 20.50 43.47 6.76
N ASN A 1024 19.98 44.17 7.78
CA ASN A 1024 19.96 43.66 9.14
C ASN A 1024 19.03 42.45 9.23
N ARG A 1025 19.47 41.37 9.88
CA ARG A 1025 18.69 40.13 10.05
C ARG A 1025 17.38 40.34 10.80
N ASN A 1026 17.28 41.39 11.61
CA ASN A 1026 16.09 41.75 12.39
C ASN A 1026 15.35 42.97 11.78
N SER A 1027 15.53 43.26 10.49
CA SER A 1027 14.87 44.38 9.81
C SER A 1027 13.41 44.05 9.47
N GLN A 1028 12.48 44.87 9.97
CA GLN A 1028 11.06 44.80 9.60
C GLN A 1028 10.85 44.99 8.08
N ASN A 1029 11.73 45.73 7.40
CA ASN A 1029 11.65 45.91 5.95
C ASN A 1029 12.19 44.71 5.16
N LEU A 1030 13.14 43.95 5.73
CA LEU A 1030 13.55 42.65 5.18
C LEU A 1030 12.40 41.62 5.27
N ASP A 1031 11.65 41.61 6.37
CA ASP A 1031 10.46 40.78 6.50
C ASP A 1031 9.35 41.23 5.55
N ASN A 1032 9.10 42.54 5.41
CA ASN A 1032 8.14 43.09 4.46
C ASN A 1032 8.49 42.71 3.00
N LEU A 1033 9.77 42.77 2.62
CA LEU A 1033 10.26 42.34 1.31
C LEU A 1033 10.11 40.83 1.11
N THR A 1034 10.41 40.03 2.15
CA THR A 1034 10.26 38.57 2.12
C THR A 1034 8.78 38.16 2.00
N ALA A 1035 7.87 38.89 2.64
CA ALA A 1035 6.43 38.70 2.48
C ALA A 1035 5.95 39.04 1.06
N ALA A 1036 6.40 40.17 0.50
CA ALA A 1036 6.09 40.52 -0.89
C ALA A 1036 6.61 39.48 -1.89
N SER A 1037 7.81 38.92 -1.65
CA SER A 1037 8.39 37.85 -2.47
C SER A 1037 7.51 36.59 -2.49
N ARG A 1038 7.01 36.17 -1.32
CA ARG A 1038 6.05 35.05 -1.22
C ARG A 1038 4.75 35.33 -1.99
N ASN A 1039 4.28 36.58 -2.00
CA ASN A 1039 3.08 36.96 -2.75
C ASN A 1039 3.31 36.91 -4.28
N VAL A 1040 4.48 37.35 -4.77
CA VAL A 1040 4.88 37.14 -6.18
C VAL A 1040 4.89 35.66 -6.53
N THR A 1041 5.50 34.80 -5.70
CA THR A 1041 5.51 33.34 -5.92
C THR A 1041 4.10 32.75 -5.95
N LYS A 1042 3.19 33.19 -5.06
CA LYS A 1042 1.78 32.78 -5.06
C LYS A 1042 1.07 33.21 -6.35
N ALA A 1043 1.23 34.46 -6.78
CA ALA A 1043 0.61 34.99 -8.00
C ALA A 1043 1.13 34.29 -9.26
N THR A 1044 2.43 33.98 -9.35
CA THR A 1044 3.00 33.11 -10.40
C THR A 1044 2.32 31.74 -10.40
N GLY A 1045 2.10 31.14 -9.23
CA GLY A 1045 1.37 29.88 -9.09
C GLY A 1045 -0.05 29.96 -9.65
N VAL A 1046 -0.77 31.05 -9.37
CA VAL A 1046 -2.10 31.32 -9.93
C VAL A 1046 -2.06 31.46 -11.46
N VAL A 1047 -1.15 32.26 -12.03
CA VAL A 1047 -1.00 32.38 -13.49
C VAL A 1047 -0.77 31.01 -14.13
N VAL A 1048 0.16 30.21 -13.60
CA VAL A 1048 0.46 28.87 -14.13
C VAL A 1048 -0.71 27.89 -13.98
N ALA A 1049 -1.55 28.03 -12.95
CA ALA A 1049 -2.76 27.23 -12.79
C ALA A 1049 -3.86 27.66 -13.79
N THR A 1050 -4.17 28.95 -13.88
CA THR A 1050 -5.19 29.50 -14.79
C THR A 1050 -4.85 29.22 -16.25
N VAL A 1051 -3.58 29.33 -16.65
CA VAL A 1051 -3.15 29.00 -18.02
C VAL A 1051 -3.31 27.51 -18.34
N LYS A 1052 -3.07 26.61 -17.39
CA LYS A 1052 -3.27 25.16 -17.57
C LYS A 1052 -4.76 24.79 -17.66
N ASP A 1053 -5.60 25.36 -16.81
CA ASP A 1053 -7.07 25.19 -16.88
C ASP A 1053 -7.63 25.76 -18.19
N GLY A 1054 -7.15 26.94 -18.61
CA GLY A 1054 -7.49 27.55 -19.90
C GLY A 1054 -7.18 26.66 -21.10
N ASN A 1055 -5.94 26.18 -21.23
CA ASN A 1055 -5.56 25.22 -22.27
C ASN A 1055 -6.46 23.96 -22.23
N SER A 1056 -6.70 23.40 -21.04
CA SER A 1056 -7.51 22.17 -20.87
C SER A 1056 -8.97 22.37 -21.29
N ARG A 1057 -9.55 23.54 -21.02
CA ARG A 1057 -10.90 23.92 -21.46
C ARG A 1057 -10.97 24.12 -22.98
N GLN A 1058 -9.91 24.67 -23.58
CA GLN A 1058 -9.82 24.87 -25.03
C GLN A 1058 -9.66 23.54 -25.78
N GLU A 1059 -8.87 22.60 -25.26
CA GLU A 1059 -8.80 21.21 -25.77
C GLU A 1059 -10.16 20.52 -25.71
N GLN A 1060 -10.86 20.60 -24.57
CA GLN A 1060 -12.23 20.05 -24.44
C GLN A 1060 -13.25 20.70 -25.40
N GLN A 1061 -13.06 21.94 -25.83
CA GLN A 1061 -13.91 22.55 -26.84
C GLN A 1061 -13.65 21.95 -28.24
N GLN A 1062 -12.38 21.78 -28.63
CA GLN A 1062 -12.02 21.14 -29.90
C GLN A 1062 -12.61 19.71 -29.99
N ASP A 1063 -12.54 18.96 -28.89
CA ASP A 1063 -13.12 17.62 -28.74
C ASP A 1063 -14.67 17.59 -28.90
N ASN A 1064 -15.35 18.68 -28.56
CA ASN A 1064 -16.79 18.83 -28.73
C ASN A 1064 -17.20 19.38 -30.11
N ASP A 1065 -16.32 20.11 -30.79
CA ASP A 1065 -16.54 20.55 -32.17
C ASP A 1065 -16.24 19.42 -33.18
N LEU A 1066 -15.27 18.55 -32.92
CA LEU A 1066 -15.05 17.29 -33.65
C LEU A 1066 -16.34 16.45 -33.75
N ARG A 1067 -17.15 16.40 -32.68
CA ARG A 1067 -18.42 15.65 -32.62
C ARG A 1067 -19.54 16.21 -33.52
N LYS A 1068 -19.36 17.41 -34.09
CA LYS A 1068 -20.35 18.10 -34.94
C LYS A 1068 -20.07 17.94 -36.44
N LEU A 1069 -18.91 17.40 -36.81
CA LEU A 1069 -18.45 17.31 -38.20
C LEU A 1069 -19.06 16.11 -38.94
N THR A 1070 -19.34 16.29 -40.23
CA THR A 1070 -19.80 15.19 -41.09
C THR A 1070 -18.65 14.20 -41.39
N PRO A 1071 -18.93 12.93 -41.77
CA PRO A 1071 -17.90 11.93 -42.03
C PRO A 1071 -16.85 12.33 -43.08
N SER A 1072 -17.22 13.18 -44.05
CA SER A 1072 -16.26 13.72 -45.03
C SER A 1072 -15.33 14.77 -44.41
N GLN A 1073 -15.87 15.67 -43.59
CA GLN A 1073 -15.09 16.70 -42.90
C GLN A 1073 -14.17 16.08 -41.85
N LEU A 1074 -14.63 15.07 -41.12
CA LEU A 1074 -13.81 14.27 -40.22
C LEU A 1074 -12.60 13.65 -40.94
N LYS A 1075 -12.75 13.18 -42.18
CA LYS A 1075 -11.63 12.57 -42.92
C LYS A 1075 -10.66 13.59 -43.53
N THR A 1076 -11.13 14.78 -43.92
CA THR A 1076 -10.22 15.89 -44.26
C THR A 1076 -9.42 16.30 -43.02
N MET A 1077 -10.11 16.52 -41.90
CA MET A 1077 -9.49 16.93 -40.64
C MET A 1077 -8.56 15.84 -40.05
N GLU A 1078 -8.87 14.55 -40.23
CA GLU A 1078 -7.96 13.43 -39.93
C GLU A 1078 -6.62 13.59 -40.68
N MET A 1079 -6.67 13.93 -41.96
CA MET A 1079 -5.49 14.11 -42.79
C MET A 1079 -4.73 15.40 -42.44
N ASP A 1080 -5.44 16.49 -42.17
CA ASP A 1080 -4.84 17.75 -41.71
C ASP A 1080 -4.16 17.58 -40.33
N ILE A 1081 -4.76 16.80 -39.42
CA ILE A 1081 -4.16 16.42 -38.13
C ILE A 1081 -2.92 15.54 -38.34
N GLN A 1082 -2.95 14.56 -39.27
CA GLN A 1082 -1.77 13.75 -39.59
C GLN A 1082 -0.62 14.60 -40.15
N VAL A 1083 -0.90 15.58 -41.01
CA VAL A 1083 0.09 16.57 -41.46
C VAL A 1083 0.62 17.38 -40.27
N LYS A 1084 -0.26 17.86 -39.38
CA LYS A 1084 0.14 18.66 -38.20
C LYS A 1084 0.99 17.87 -37.21
N VAL A 1085 0.73 16.58 -37.02
CA VAL A 1085 1.57 15.68 -36.21
C VAL A 1085 2.98 15.59 -36.80
N LEU A 1086 3.11 15.38 -38.11
CA LEU A 1086 4.42 15.31 -38.77
C LEU A 1086 5.20 16.64 -38.68
N GLU A 1087 4.53 17.79 -38.85
CA GLU A 1087 5.13 19.11 -38.63
C GLU A 1087 5.63 19.29 -37.18
N LEU A 1088 4.82 18.88 -36.19
CA LEU A 1088 5.17 19.00 -34.77
C LEU A 1088 6.30 18.04 -34.35
N GLU A 1089 6.34 16.83 -34.89
CA GLU A 1089 7.47 15.91 -34.69
C GLU A 1089 8.77 16.47 -35.28
N GLN A 1090 8.72 17.04 -36.49
CA GLN A 1090 9.88 17.69 -37.11
C GLN A 1090 10.33 18.93 -36.32
N ALA A 1091 9.39 19.75 -35.84
CA ALA A 1091 9.68 20.91 -35.00
C ALA A 1091 10.30 20.49 -33.65
N LEU A 1092 9.76 19.44 -33.01
CA LEU A 1092 10.28 18.90 -31.75
C LEU A 1092 11.70 18.34 -31.91
N GLN A 1093 12.00 17.63 -33.01
CA GLN A 1093 13.35 17.18 -33.32
C GLN A 1093 14.32 18.37 -33.52
N SER A 1094 13.89 19.40 -34.26
CA SER A 1094 14.67 20.63 -34.48
C SER A 1094 14.98 21.37 -33.18
N GLN A 1095 13.99 21.54 -32.28
CA GLN A 1095 14.19 22.20 -31.00
C GLN A 1095 15.03 21.35 -30.03
N ARG A 1096 14.90 20.01 -30.04
CA ARG A 1096 15.80 19.11 -29.29
C ARG A 1096 17.25 19.22 -29.77
N PHE A 1097 17.47 19.34 -31.08
CA PHE A 1097 18.80 19.57 -31.65
C PHE A 1097 19.39 20.93 -31.22
N LYS A 1098 18.60 22.02 -31.31
CA LYS A 1098 19.00 23.35 -30.81
C LYS A 1098 19.33 23.34 -29.31
N LEU A 1099 18.50 22.70 -28.48
CA LEU A 1099 18.75 22.57 -27.04
C LEU A 1099 20.02 21.76 -26.74
N SER A 1100 20.31 20.71 -27.52
CA SER A 1100 21.55 19.94 -27.42
C SER A 1100 22.78 20.79 -27.78
N ALA A 1101 22.70 21.58 -28.87
CA ALA A 1101 23.76 22.50 -29.27
C ALA A 1101 24.00 23.62 -28.22
N PHE A 1102 22.92 24.23 -27.70
CA PHE A 1102 23.01 25.27 -26.68
C PHE A 1102 23.61 24.75 -25.36
N ARG A 1103 23.22 23.54 -24.93
CA ARG A 1103 23.85 22.87 -23.76
C ARG A 1103 25.32 22.59 -24.01
N LYS A 1104 25.70 22.16 -25.22
CA LYS A 1104 27.11 21.93 -25.59
C LYS A 1104 27.94 23.22 -25.50
N GLU A 1105 27.44 24.33 -26.02
CA GLU A 1105 28.09 25.64 -25.84
C GLU A 1105 28.18 26.06 -24.36
N HIS A 1106 27.12 25.84 -23.58
CA HIS A 1106 27.12 26.20 -22.16
C HIS A 1106 28.21 25.45 -21.40
N TYR A 1107 28.32 24.13 -21.58
CA TYR A 1107 29.39 23.35 -20.92
C TYR A 1107 30.79 23.80 -21.39
N GLN A 1108 30.98 24.12 -22.67
CA GLN A 1108 32.25 24.69 -23.19
C GLN A 1108 32.60 26.09 -22.63
N LYS A 1109 31.64 26.78 -21.98
CA LYS A 1109 31.85 28.09 -21.33
C LYS A 1109 31.89 28.01 -19.80
N THR A 1110 31.81 26.81 -19.22
CA THR A 1110 31.79 26.60 -17.75
C THR A 1110 33.09 25.96 -17.21
N GLU A 1111 34.15 25.86 -18.02
CA GLU A 1111 35.50 25.49 -17.55
C GLU A 1111 36.36 26.75 -17.32
N TYR A 1112 36.28 27.33 -16.11
CA TYR A 1112 37.26 28.24 -15.50
C TYR A 1112 37.14 28.18 -13.97
#